data_AF-A0A6N8BHF1-F1
#
_entry.id   AF-A0A6N8BHF1-F1
#
_cell.length_a   1.000
_cell.length_b   1.000
_cell.length_c   1.000
_cell.angle_alpha   90.00
_cell.angle_beta   90.00
_cell.angle_gamma   90.00
#
_symmetry.space_group_name_H-M   'P 1'
#
loop_
_entity.id
_entity.type
_entity.pdbx_description
1 polymer ?
#
loop_
_entity_poly.entity_id
_entity_poly.type
_entity_poly.pdbx_seq_one_letter_code
_entity_poly.pdbx_strand_id
1 'polypeptide(L)'
;MPSTNGKNCDNKVNISSTDEVDVNFECNSTCSPDVNSNSISRQAASRQQVPESSAICENQVNIDSTDMVKINFNCGQVCPSTQCPPVVCPPTLPPEGACIPLATGHKPKQSIQAKLTPLLENNSIPSVLATSFFQLARRFLQGVTPANNLEEEAFKILQNQSPELRQVIGCAVESFDALRPSLQGRLIAPGFGGEQPVTVEALAQAVSNELLQRVSEQTFDNTECLMEERPGLPRPTPGIEPNEVFLTPVICSVNGFRTNSFVPPLSIGEYRPDELQQACTLDEGFQLNCQVLQEPDCPGNSVSETCLRVPAVSSGEAVMLQGFNFFNTDAMVQIRQVGGTVTRDVEAHVCGDVTTPLTETVTIIDDQQQEQVIADCRVQDKLTFKVPENIPDGIYSIQVIVPNNTDIPGAFFDEYVSLVPQFIQVLVAPDVNFQLASERLDIPSETDPEFFGSDEVAIRVVTVPVGPDLTPGEMNTTGFRFGDVDSGEHRDMSRVLFQGRAGDIAGATLTIVGFEVDDEDAFQQQIQDFEDAFALIIKSEWDAIAGALGGLGAGVAAALGLGAAWASAIAAAVTLAFNFFVALWAPADLIIEDFDGFTTLDLANLTSATSPPPAVEEFTSTGGIEVTIEPVSKNVQYREMRDYHSEAEDSRYQIILRYNRF
;
A
#
# COMPACT_ATOMS: atom_id res chain seq x y z
N MET A 1 -16.78 -47.49 17.17
CA MET A 1 -15.57 -47.21 17.96
C MET A 1 -14.42 -48.07 17.45
N PRO A 2 -13.53 -47.53 16.62
CA PRO A 2 -12.17 -48.02 16.48
C PRO A 2 -11.21 -47.22 17.39
N SER A 3 -10.24 -47.92 17.97
CA SER A 3 -9.23 -47.40 18.90
C SER A 3 -8.17 -46.61 18.13
N THR A 4 -8.13 -45.29 18.31
CA THR A 4 -7.03 -44.40 17.92
C THR A 4 -5.94 -44.45 19.00
N ASN A 5 -4.88 -45.21 18.77
CA ASN A 5 -3.62 -45.06 19.50
C ASN A 5 -2.54 -44.67 18.47
N GLY A 6 -2.61 -43.41 18.00
CA GLY A 6 -1.47 -42.74 17.41
C GLY A 6 -0.69 -42.06 18.53
N LYS A 7 0.61 -42.36 18.64
CA LYS A 7 1.52 -41.59 19.49
C LYS A 7 1.88 -40.32 18.72
N ASN A 8 1.44 -39.16 19.19
CA ASN A 8 1.98 -37.89 18.73
C ASN A 8 3.30 -37.64 19.46
N CYS A 9 4.38 -37.47 18.69
CA CYS A 9 5.57 -36.78 19.16
C CYS A 9 5.40 -35.33 18.73
N ASP A 10 5.18 -34.41 19.67
CA ASP A 10 5.28 -32.98 19.38
C ASP A 10 6.76 -32.60 19.36
N ASN A 11 7.22 -32.06 18.24
CA ASN A 11 8.57 -31.54 18.11
C ASN A 11 8.54 -30.04 18.46
N LYS A 12 9.31 -29.63 19.47
CA LYS A 12 9.58 -28.21 19.72
C LYS A 12 11.06 -27.96 19.46
N VAL A 13 11.33 -27.07 18.50
CA VAL A 13 12.67 -26.54 18.26
C VAL A 13 12.77 -25.23 19.04
N ASN A 14 13.68 -25.17 20.01
CA ASN A 14 14.03 -23.94 20.69
C ASN A 14 15.40 -23.48 20.18
N ILE A 15 15.44 -22.30 19.56
CA ILE A 15 16.68 -21.66 19.14
C ILE A 15 17.04 -20.65 20.23
N SER A 16 18.08 -20.93 21.01
CA SER A 16 18.50 -20.06 22.13
C SER A 16 19.65 -19.10 21.77
N SER A 17 20.41 -19.34 20.70
CA SER A 17 21.36 -18.39 20.08
C SER A 17 21.86 -18.88 18.71
N THR A 18 22.61 -18.05 17.98
CA THR A 18 23.19 -18.35 16.64
C THR A 18 24.26 -19.44 16.65
N ASP A 19 24.79 -19.80 17.83
CA ASP A 19 25.98 -20.66 17.95
C ASP A 19 25.65 -22.04 18.58
N GLU A 20 24.41 -22.28 19.00
CA GLU A 20 24.01 -23.51 19.69
C GLU A 20 22.53 -23.87 19.39
N VAL A 21 22.30 -24.96 18.67
CA VAL A 21 20.96 -25.53 18.43
C VAL A 21 20.77 -26.75 19.33
N ASP A 22 20.01 -26.58 20.41
CA ASP A 22 19.70 -27.65 21.36
C ASP A 22 18.39 -28.34 20.95
N VAL A 23 18.49 -29.55 20.38
CA VAL A 23 17.33 -30.37 20.00
C VAL A 23 17.04 -31.39 21.10
N ASN A 24 16.07 -31.08 21.97
CA ASN A 24 15.60 -31.99 23.01
C ASN A 24 14.35 -32.75 22.57
N PHE A 25 14.38 -34.07 22.68
CA PHE A 25 13.21 -34.93 22.46
C PHE A 25 12.56 -35.31 23.80
N GLU A 26 11.48 -34.62 24.18
CA GLU A 26 10.69 -35.01 25.35
C GLU A 26 9.57 -35.99 24.97
N CYS A 27 9.75 -37.26 25.32
CA CYS A 27 8.66 -38.23 25.29
C CYS A 27 7.82 -38.09 26.55
N ASN A 28 6.66 -37.43 26.45
CA ASN A 28 5.74 -37.33 27.58
C ASN A 28 4.97 -38.66 27.75
N SER A 29 5.42 -39.54 28.65
CA SER A 29 4.60 -40.66 29.12
C SER A 29 4.51 -40.65 30.65
N THR A 30 3.34 -40.26 31.17
CA THR A 30 2.97 -40.52 32.56
C THR A 30 2.61 -42.00 32.73
N CYS A 31 3.55 -42.79 33.26
CA CYS A 31 3.24 -44.04 33.93
C CYS A 31 3.71 -43.92 35.39
N SER A 32 2.73 -43.96 36.31
CA SER A 32 2.87 -43.85 37.76
C SER A 32 3.81 -44.92 38.35
N PRO A 33 4.61 -44.61 39.40
CA PRO A 33 5.38 -45.62 40.11
C PRO A 33 4.59 -46.14 41.32
N ASP A 34 4.45 -47.45 41.46
CA ASP A 34 4.23 -48.06 42.78
C ASP A 34 5.05 -49.35 42.94
N VAL A 35 6.09 -49.22 43.77
CA VAL A 35 6.41 -50.02 44.97
C VAL A 35 6.87 -51.49 44.84
N ASN A 36 8.13 -51.66 45.25
CA ASN A 36 8.76 -52.77 46.03
C ASN A 36 9.30 -54.07 45.38
N SER A 37 10.63 -54.22 45.59
CA SER A 37 11.31 -55.31 46.33
C SER A 37 12.26 -56.28 45.58
N ASN A 38 13.53 -56.20 45.98
CA ASN A 38 14.52 -57.24 46.30
C ASN A 38 14.69 -58.52 45.44
N SER A 39 15.91 -58.63 44.91
CA SER A 39 16.89 -59.72 45.13
C SER A 39 16.94 -60.99 44.23
N ILE A 40 18.16 -61.28 43.77
CA ILE A 40 18.85 -62.58 43.58
C ILE A 40 18.68 -63.40 42.26
N SER A 41 19.85 -63.61 41.62
CA SER A 41 20.44 -64.75 40.88
C SER A 41 19.71 -65.62 39.84
N ARG A 42 20.44 -65.79 38.72
CA ARG A 42 20.73 -66.99 37.88
C ARG A 42 19.61 -67.92 37.38
N GLN A 43 19.74 -68.14 36.06
CA GLN A 43 19.49 -69.36 35.25
C GLN A 43 18.08 -69.66 34.71
N ALA A 44 18.07 -69.69 33.37
CA ALA A 44 17.49 -70.72 32.49
C ALA A 44 16.02 -70.61 32.03
N ALA A 45 15.95 -70.68 30.69
CA ALA A 45 14.95 -71.33 29.84
C ALA A 45 13.61 -70.63 29.52
N SER A 46 13.52 -70.28 28.24
CA SER A 46 12.38 -70.55 27.33
C SER A 46 11.07 -69.79 27.56
N ARG A 47 10.83 -68.80 26.69
CA ARG A 47 9.64 -68.77 25.82
C ARG A 47 9.83 -67.76 24.70
N GLN A 48 9.55 -68.19 23.48
CA GLN A 48 9.39 -67.32 22.32
C GLN A 48 8.28 -66.31 22.60
N GLN A 49 8.63 -65.03 22.63
CA GLN A 49 7.73 -63.96 22.19
C GLN A 49 8.19 -63.56 20.79
N VAL A 50 7.26 -63.64 19.85
CA VAL A 50 7.38 -63.05 18.52
C VAL A 50 7.63 -61.55 18.72
N PRO A 51 8.69 -60.95 18.16
CA PRO A 51 8.80 -59.51 18.19
C PRO A 51 7.72 -58.94 17.26
N GLU A 52 6.78 -58.19 17.82
CA GLU A 52 6.06 -57.18 17.04
C GLU A 52 7.12 -56.27 16.43
N SER A 53 7.26 -56.31 15.11
CA SER A 53 8.15 -55.39 14.40
C SER A 53 7.54 -54.00 14.45
N SER A 54 7.82 -53.26 15.51
CA SER A 54 7.72 -51.80 15.48
C SER A 54 8.70 -51.31 14.42
N ALA A 55 8.21 -50.66 13.37
CA ALA A 55 9.07 -49.93 12.45
C ALA A 55 9.85 -48.90 13.26
N ILE A 56 11.17 -49.03 13.29
CA ILE A 56 12.07 -48.04 13.88
C ILE A 56 12.40 -47.08 12.76
N CYS A 57 11.83 -45.88 12.79
CA CYS A 57 12.37 -44.77 11.99
C CYS A 57 13.57 -44.25 12.77
N GLU A 58 14.77 -44.45 12.23
CA GLU A 58 15.99 -43.87 12.77
C GLU A 58 16.23 -42.56 12.01
N ASN A 59 15.91 -41.44 12.65
CA ASN A 59 16.18 -40.13 12.09
C ASN A 59 17.67 -39.83 12.29
N GLN A 60 18.42 -39.77 11.20
CA GLN A 60 19.81 -39.33 11.23
C GLN A 60 19.86 -37.86 10.81
N VAL A 61 20.17 -37.00 11.78
CA VAL A 61 20.45 -35.59 11.53
C VAL A 61 21.96 -35.48 11.37
N ASN A 62 22.42 -35.10 10.17
CA ASN A 62 23.83 -34.83 9.92
C ASN A 62 23.98 -33.33 9.71
N ILE A 63 24.75 -32.69 10.57
CA ILE A 63 25.06 -31.25 10.52
C ILE A 63 26.50 -31.15 10.03
N ASP A 64 26.69 -30.80 8.75
CA ASP A 64 28.03 -30.72 8.13
C ASP A 64 28.61 -29.29 8.12
N SER A 65 27.83 -28.26 8.48
CA SER A 65 28.27 -26.90 8.84
C SER A 65 27.06 -26.12 9.41
N THR A 66 27.29 -24.92 9.95
CA THR A 66 26.29 -24.06 10.61
C THR A 66 25.12 -23.63 9.72
N ASP A 67 25.19 -23.89 8.42
CA ASP A 67 24.30 -23.24 7.45
C ASP A 67 23.36 -24.24 6.76
N MET A 68 23.42 -25.54 7.10
CA MET A 68 22.53 -26.56 6.51
C MET A 68 22.28 -27.74 7.44
N VAL A 69 21.02 -28.00 7.78
CA VAL A 69 20.60 -29.22 8.49
C VAL A 69 20.00 -30.21 7.49
N LYS A 70 20.72 -31.30 7.20
CA LYS A 70 20.15 -32.42 6.43
C LYS A 70 19.49 -33.42 7.37
N ILE A 71 18.16 -33.50 7.29
CA ILE A 71 17.38 -34.54 7.98
C ILE A 71 17.15 -35.69 6.99
N ASN A 72 17.88 -36.78 7.16
CA ASN A 72 17.67 -37.99 6.36
C ASN A 72 16.67 -38.91 7.06
N PHE A 73 15.51 -39.13 6.44
CA PHE A 73 14.53 -40.12 6.89
C PHE A 73 14.90 -41.49 6.34
N ASN A 74 15.76 -42.22 7.06
CA ASN A 74 16.04 -43.62 6.74
C ASN A 74 14.97 -44.52 7.37
N CYS A 75 13.92 -44.80 6.61
CA CYS A 75 12.97 -45.85 6.94
C CYS A 75 13.61 -47.23 6.68
N GLY A 76 14.40 -47.70 7.64
CA GLY A 76 15.00 -49.03 7.60
C GLY A 76 13.96 -50.13 7.81
N GLN A 77 13.29 -50.59 6.75
CA GLN A 77 12.69 -51.93 6.77
C GLN A 77 13.76 -52.96 6.37
N VAL A 78 14.10 -53.84 7.30
CA VAL A 78 14.76 -55.11 6.97
C VAL A 78 13.72 -55.97 6.23
N CYS A 79 13.65 -55.83 4.91
CA CYS A 79 12.82 -56.67 4.05
C CYS A 79 13.68 -57.77 3.41
N PRO A 80 13.51 -59.06 3.76
CA PRO A 80 14.34 -60.14 3.24
C PRO A 80 13.89 -60.69 1.87
N SER A 81 13.21 -59.91 1.02
CA SER A 81 12.87 -60.37 -0.34
C SER A 81 12.84 -59.25 -1.38
N THR A 82 13.33 -59.59 -2.58
CA THR A 82 13.60 -58.79 -3.78
C THR A 82 12.41 -58.06 -4.45
N GLN A 83 11.32 -57.81 -3.74
CA GLN A 83 10.18 -57.03 -4.26
C GLN A 83 9.59 -56.19 -3.12
N CYS A 84 10.06 -54.95 -2.98
CA CYS A 84 9.31 -53.93 -2.24
C CYS A 84 8.57 -53.06 -3.28
N PRO A 85 7.28 -52.79 -3.11
CA PRO A 85 6.62 -51.73 -3.87
C PRO A 85 7.29 -50.39 -3.54
N PRO A 86 7.37 -49.45 -4.49
CA PRO A 86 7.91 -48.12 -4.21
C PRO A 86 7.14 -47.53 -3.02
N VAL A 87 7.88 -47.08 -2.01
CA VAL A 87 7.32 -46.32 -0.89
C VAL A 87 6.85 -45.00 -1.48
N VAL A 88 5.55 -44.88 -1.68
CA VAL A 88 4.93 -43.59 -1.99
C VAL A 88 4.95 -42.82 -0.69
N CYS A 89 5.88 -41.87 -0.56
CA CYS A 89 5.80 -40.89 0.51
C CYS A 89 4.44 -40.19 0.39
N PRO A 90 3.65 -40.08 1.47
CA PRO A 90 2.43 -39.28 1.41
C PRO A 90 2.80 -37.88 0.93
N PRO A 91 1.97 -37.23 0.09
CA PRO A 91 2.20 -35.85 -0.29
C PRO A 91 2.45 -35.04 0.98
N THR A 92 3.51 -34.24 0.96
CA THR A 92 3.78 -33.25 2.00
C THR A 92 2.50 -32.48 2.23
N LEU A 93 2.03 -32.46 3.48
CA LEU A 93 0.93 -31.56 3.86
C LEU A 93 1.34 -30.17 3.36
N PRO A 94 0.43 -29.39 2.75
CA PRO A 94 0.73 -28.01 2.41
C PRO A 94 1.27 -27.32 3.67
N PRO A 95 2.21 -26.36 3.54
CA PRO A 95 2.54 -25.47 4.65
C PRO A 95 1.25 -24.99 5.29
N GLU A 96 1.21 -24.82 6.63
CA GLU A 96 0.01 -24.32 7.30
C GLU A 96 -0.45 -23.02 6.60
N GLY A 97 -1.58 -23.11 5.87
CA GLY A 97 -2.19 -21.98 5.17
C GLY A 97 -2.11 -21.95 3.62
N ALA A 98 -1.39 -22.86 2.95
CA ALA A 98 -1.46 -22.92 1.48
C ALA A 98 -2.62 -23.82 1.01
N CYS A 99 -3.45 -23.33 0.10
CA CYS A 99 -4.55 -24.10 -0.49
C CYS A 99 -4.13 -24.95 -1.69
N ILE A 100 -2.92 -24.69 -2.20
CA ILE A 100 -2.28 -25.48 -3.24
C ILE A 100 -1.09 -26.21 -2.62
N PRO A 101 -0.96 -27.54 -2.83
CA PRO A 101 0.20 -28.28 -2.37
C PRO A 101 1.47 -27.72 -3.01
N LEU A 102 2.51 -27.49 -2.21
CA LEU A 102 3.84 -27.25 -2.77
C LEU A 102 4.33 -28.52 -3.45
N ALA A 103 4.82 -28.39 -4.68
CA ALA A 103 5.58 -29.46 -5.30
C ALA A 103 6.88 -29.73 -4.52
N THR A 104 7.51 -30.87 -4.80
CA THR A 104 8.72 -31.29 -4.07
C THR A 104 9.96 -30.65 -4.67
N GLY A 105 10.76 -29.93 -3.86
CA GLY A 105 12.00 -29.26 -4.30
C GLY A 105 11.86 -27.77 -4.60
N HIS A 106 10.81 -27.13 -4.06
CA HIS A 106 10.49 -25.70 -4.22
C HIS A 106 10.90 -24.87 -3.00
N LYS A 107 11.11 -23.57 -3.18
CA LYS A 107 11.55 -22.68 -2.10
C LYS A 107 10.53 -22.68 -0.95
N PRO A 108 10.99 -22.49 0.30
CA PRO A 108 10.07 -22.40 1.43
C PRO A 108 9.19 -21.15 1.29
N LYS A 109 7.87 -21.33 1.24
CA LYS A 109 6.92 -20.21 1.20
C LYS A 109 6.66 -19.58 2.56
N GLN A 110 6.38 -18.28 2.54
CA GLN A 110 5.93 -17.58 3.73
C GLN A 110 4.62 -18.16 4.27
N SER A 111 4.50 -18.19 5.60
CA SER A 111 3.24 -18.54 6.26
C SER A 111 2.17 -17.46 6.03
N ILE A 112 0.87 -17.80 6.11
CA ILE A 112 -0.22 -16.79 6.08
C ILE A 112 0.05 -15.66 7.09
N GLN A 113 0.52 -15.99 8.29
CA GLN A 113 0.77 -14.97 9.32
C GLN A 113 1.88 -14.01 8.88
N ALA A 114 2.95 -14.51 8.26
CA ALA A 114 4.02 -13.67 7.73
C ALA A 114 3.50 -12.73 6.63
N LYS A 115 2.69 -13.24 5.69
CA LYS A 115 2.08 -12.44 4.62
C LYS A 115 1.10 -11.37 5.13
N LEU A 116 0.28 -11.72 6.12
CA LEU A 116 -0.73 -10.81 6.66
C LEU A 116 -0.16 -9.76 7.62
N THR A 117 0.98 -10.01 8.26
CA THR A 117 1.51 -9.10 9.30
C THR A 117 1.83 -7.70 8.76
N PRO A 118 2.59 -7.54 7.65
CA PRO A 118 2.84 -6.22 7.06
C PRO A 118 1.53 -5.52 6.67
N LEU A 119 0.61 -6.23 6.02
CA LEU A 119 -0.70 -5.69 5.64
C LEU A 119 -1.50 -5.20 6.86
N LEU A 120 -1.39 -5.89 8.00
CA LEU A 120 -2.03 -5.47 9.23
C LEU A 120 -1.28 -4.31 9.91
N GLU A 121 0.04 -4.24 9.83
CA GLU A 121 0.80 -3.17 10.50
C GLU A 121 0.68 -1.85 9.73
N ASN A 122 0.64 -1.92 8.40
CA ASN A 122 0.74 -0.76 7.53
C ASN A 122 -0.59 -0.34 6.88
N ASN A 123 -1.71 -0.99 7.20
CA ASN A 123 -3.04 -0.57 6.74
C ASN A 123 -4.04 -0.49 7.90
N SER A 124 -4.65 0.69 8.03
CA SER A 124 -5.63 1.00 9.06
C SER A 124 -7.08 0.79 8.58
N ILE A 125 -7.29 0.69 7.27
CA ILE A 125 -8.61 0.67 6.63
C ILE A 125 -8.91 -0.72 6.01
N PRO A 126 -9.90 -1.46 6.52
CA PRO A 126 -10.26 -2.79 5.99
C PRO A 126 -10.64 -2.79 4.50
N SER A 127 -10.40 -3.90 3.79
CA SER A 127 -10.77 -4.04 2.38
C SER A 127 -12.20 -4.56 2.19
N VAL A 128 -13.06 -3.74 1.59
CA VAL A 128 -14.45 -4.10 1.27
C VAL A 128 -14.49 -5.04 0.06
N LEU A 129 -13.72 -4.75 -0.99
CA LEU A 129 -13.68 -5.56 -2.21
C LEU A 129 -13.28 -7.01 -1.92
N ALA A 130 -12.21 -7.20 -1.15
CA ALA A 130 -11.78 -8.55 -0.79
C ALA A 130 -12.82 -9.27 0.10
N THR A 131 -13.42 -8.54 1.05
CA THR A 131 -14.51 -9.06 1.89
C THR A 131 -15.70 -9.51 1.05
N SER A 132 -16.09 -8.72 0.05
CA SER A 132 -17.20 -9.00 -0.86
C SER A 132 -16.97 -10.30 -1.63
N PHE A 133 -15.78 -10.45 -2.20
CA PHE A 133 -15.38 -11.67 -2.89
C PHE A 133 -15.52 -12.92 -2.00
N PHE A 134 -14.96 -12.91 -0.78
CA PHE A 134 -15.04 -14.07 0.11
C PHE A 134 -16.48 -14.37 0.55
N GLN A 135 -17.33 -13.34 0.68
CA GLN A 135 -18.75 -13.52 0.96
C GLN A 135 -19.49 -14.18 -0.21
N LEU A 136 -19.25 -13.74 -1.45
CA LEU A 136 -19.81 -14.36 -2.66
C LEU A 136 -19.35 -15.81 -2.80
N ALA A 137 -18.05 -16.06 -2.64
CA ALA A 137 -17.47 -17.40 -2.68
C ALA A 137 -18.09 -18.33 -1.62
N ARG A 138 -18.21 -17.87 -0.37
CA ARG A 138 -18.86 -18.63 0.71
C ARG A 138 -20.29 -19.01 0.36
N ARG A 139 -21.10 -18.06 -0.12
CA ARG A 139 -22.50 -18.30 -0.48
C ARG A 139 -22.63 -19.27 -1.66
N PHE A 140 -21.77 -19.14 -2.66
CA PHE A 140 -21.69 -20.08 -3.79
C PHE A 140 -21.38 -21.50 -3.33
N LEU A 141 -20.35 -21.68 -2.48
CA LEU A 141 -19.94 -22.98 -1.96
C LEU A 141 -21.01 -23.64 -1.08
N GLN A 142 -21.80 -22.83 -0.37
CA GLN A 142 -22.96 -23.30 0.41
C GLN A 142 -24.16 -23.71 -0.48
N GLY A 143 -24.07 -23.54 -1.80
CA GLY A 143 -25.15 -23.87 -2.73
C GLY A 143 -26.36 -22.95 -2.61
N VAL A 144 -26.17 -21.74 -2.07
CA VAL A 144 -27.22 -20.73 -2.02
C VAL A 144 -27.53 -20.27 -3.44
N THR A 145 -28.81 -20.04 -3.75
CA THR A 145 -29.20 -19.46 -5.05
C THR A 145 -28.87 -17.97 -5.08
N PRO A 146 -28.36 -17.42 -6.20
CA PRO A 146 -28.04 -16.00 -6.30
C PRO A 146 -29.30 -15.17 -6.05
N ALA A 147 -29.19 -14.15 -5.19
CA ALA A 147 -30.34 -13.33 -4.78
C ALA A 147 -30.58 -12.13 -5.70
N ASN A 148 -29.59 -11.73 -6.50
CA ASN A 148 -29.62 -10.58 -7.39
C ASN A 148 -28.63 -10.77 -8.56
N ASN A 149 -28.61 -9.80 -9.50
CA ASN A 149 -27.79 -9.88 -10.71
C ASN A 149 -26.28 -9.92 -10.42
N LEU A 150 -25.81 -9.23 -9.38
CA LEU A 150 -24.40 -9.22 -8.99
C LEU A 150 -23.96 -10.62 -8.55
N GLU A 151 -24.74 -11.27 -7.68
CA GLU A 151 -24.47 -12.66 -7.28
C GLU A 151 -24.60 -13.62 -8.46
N GLU A 152 -25.56 -13.40 -9.37
CA GLU A 152 -25.73 -14.26 -10.56
C GLU A 152 -24.49 -14.23 -11.45
N GLU A 153 -23.91 -13.05 -11.68
CA GLU A 153 -22.70 -12.90 -12.48
C GLU A 153 -21.48 -13.53 -11.78
N ALA A 154 -21.28 -13.22 -10.51
CA ALA A 154 -20.19 -13.82 -9.73
C ALA A 154 -20.30 -15.35 -9.64
N PHE A 155 -21.50 -15.88 -9.39
CA PHE A 155 -21.71 -17.32 -9.28
C PHE A 155 -21.51 -18.01 -10.63
N LYS A 156 -21.84 -17.35 -11.74
CA LYS A 156 -21.54 -17.85 -13.08
C LYS A 156 -20.02 -17.95 -13.31
N ILE A 157 -19.25 -16.96 -12.87
CA ILE A 157 -17.77 -17.00 -12.93
C ILE A 157 -17.25 -18.18 -12.10
N LEU A 158 -17.69 -18.31 -10.85
CA LEU A 158 -17.30 -19.41 -9.95
C LEU A 158 -17.75 -20.79 -10.46
N GLN A 159 -18.91 -20.87 -11.11
CA GLN A 159 -19.42 -22.10 -11.71
C GLN A 159 -18.63 -22.52 -12.94
N ASN A 160 -18.03 -21.61 -13.68
CA ASN A 160 -17.21 -21.97 -14.85
C ASN A 160 -15.83 -22.53 -14.46
N GLN A 161 -15.45 -22.45 -13.18
CA GLN A 161 -14.19 -22.97 -12.68
C GLN A 161 -14.16 -24.50 -12.60
N SER A 162 -12.96 -25.08 -12.76
CA SER A 162 -12.71 -26.52 -12.66
C SER A 162 -13.03 -27.05 -11.26
N PRO A 163 -13.35 -28.36 -11.12
CA PRO A 163 -13.58 -28.98 -9.81
C PRO A 163 -12.41 -28.79 -8.84
N GLU A 164 -11.19 -28.85 -9.33
CA GLU A 164 -9.95 -28.64 -8.58
C GLU A 164 -9.89 -27.22 -8.04
N LEU A 165 -10.17 -26.23 -8.89
CA LEU A 165 -10.17 -24.83 -8.49
C LEU A 165 -11.27 -24.49 -7.48
N ARG A 166 -12.43 -25.13 -7.57
CA ARG A 166 -13.47 -24.99 -6.54
C ARG A 166 -13.03 -25.52 -5.18
N GLN A 167 -12.14 -26.52 -5.12
CA GLN A 167 -11.55 -26.96 -3.86
C GLN A 167 -10.58 -25.90 -3.31
N VAL A 168 -9.80 -25.26 -4.17
CA VAL A 168 -8.92 -24.14 -3.78
C VAL A 168 -9.76 -22.97 -3.24
N ILE A 169 -10.86 -22.60 -3.90
CA ILE A 169 -11.82 -21.59 -3.41
C ILE A 169 -12.39 -21.99 -2.04
N GLY A 170 -12.76 -23.27 -1.87
CA GLY A 170 -13.22 -23.82 -0.59
C GLY A 170 -12.21 -23.64 0.53
N CYS A 171 -10.98 -24.05 0.29
CA CYS A 171 -9.88 -23.87 1.23
C CYS A 171 -9.62 -22.39 1.53
N ALA A 172 -9.63 -21.51 0.52
CA ALA A 172 -9.38 -20.07 0.70
C ALA A 172 -10.43 -19.44 1.63
N VAL A 173 -11.71 -19.81 1.46
CA VAL A 173 -12.80 -19.38 2.33
C VAL A 173 -12.63 -19.93 3.74
N GLU A 174 -12.22 -21.19 3.90
CA GLU A 174 -11.93 -21.78 5.21
C GLU A 174 -10.75 -21.08 5.91
N SER A 175 -9.66 -20.78 5.19
CA SER A 175 -8.52 -20.01 5.69
C SER A 175 -8.93 -18.62 6.16
N PHE A 176 -9.76 -17.92 5.37
CA PHE A 176 -10.33 -16.63 5.74
C PHE A 176 -11.21 -16.73 7.00
N ASP A 177 -12.09 -17.73 7.07
CA ASP A 177 -12.99 -17.95 8.21
C ASP A 177 -12.24 -18.38 9.49
N ALA A 178 -11.08 -19.00 9.35
CA ALA A 178 -10.21 -19.43 10.45
C ALA A 178 -9.34 -18.30 11.04
N LEU A 179 -9.28 -17.12 10.40
CA LEU A 179 -8.55 -15.97 10.93
C LEU A 179 -9.04 -15.60 12.34
N ARG A 180 -8.12 -15.17 13.21
CA ARG A 180 -8.48 -14.74 14.56
C ARG A 180 -9.45 -13.54 14.48
N PRO A 181 -10.43 -13.41 15.39
CA PRO A 181 -11.39 -12.30 15.37
C PRO A 181 -10.74 -10.90 15.39
N SER A 182 -9.58 -10.76 16.05
CA SER A 182 -8.80 -9.53 16.06
C SER A 182 -8.21 -9.17 14.69
N LEU A 183 -7.88 -10.18 13.88
CA LEU A 183 -7.39 -9.99 12.52
C LEU A 183 -8.55 -9.73 11.57
N GLN A 184 -9.61 -10.53 11.69
CA GLN A 184 -10.85 -10.34 10.92
C GLN A 184 -11.40 -8.92 11.09
N GLY A 185 -11.48 -8.39 12.32
CA GLY A 185 -11.97 -7.02 12.56
C GLY A 185 -11.14 -5.90 11.94
N ARG A 186 -9.92 -6.18 11.48
CA ARG A 186 -9.03 -5.22 10.81
C ARG A 186 -8.98 -5.40 9.29
N LEU A 187 -9.34 -6.59 8.82
CA LEU A 187 -9.31 -6.95 7.39
C LEU A 187 -10.69 -6.87 6.76
N ILE A 188 -11.73 -7.15 7.55
CA ILE A 188 -13.13 -7.16 7.15
C ILE A 188 -13.77 -5.83 7.52
N ALA A 189 -14.41 -5.18 6.54
CA ALA A 189 -15.10 -3.93 6.78
C ALA A 189 -16.27 -4.14 7.77
N PRO A 190 -16.32 -3.39 8.90
CA PRO A 190 -17.36 -3.55 9.90
C PRO A 190 -18.77 -3.36 9.31
N GLY A 191 -19.63 -4.37 9.45
CA GLY A 191 -21.00 -4.32 8.94
C GLY A 191 -21.16 -4.73 7.47
N PHE A 192 -20.08 -5.11 6.80
CA PHE A 192 -20.09 -5.74 5.48
C PHE A 192 -19.50 -7.15 5.60
N GLY A 193 -20.28 -8.18 5.26
CA GLY A 193 -19.88 -9.58 5.50
C GLY A 193 -21.01 -10.47 6.04
N GLY A 194 -20.74 -11.78 6.10
CA GLY A 194 -21.63 -12.79 6.68
C GLY A 194 -22.41 -13.63 5.67
N GLU A 195 -23.61 -14.08 6.04
CA GLU A 195 -24.46 -14.94 5.21
C GLU A 195 -25.45 -14.17 4.32
N GLN A 196 -25.56 -12.85 4.48
CA GLN A 196 -26.51 -12.03 3.73
C GLN A 196 -26.09 -11.92 2.25
N PRO A 197 -27.03 -11.65 1.33
CA PRO A 197 -26.65 -11.38 -0.05
C PRO A 197 -25.81 -10.11 -0.20
N VAL A 198 -24.85 -10.14 -1.12
CA VAL A 198 -24.13 -8.93 -1.53
C VAL A 198 -25.01 -8.16 -2.51
N THR A 199 -25.37 -6.92 -2.18
CA THR A 199 -26.19 -6.05 -3.05
C THR A 199 -25.35 -4.91 -3.58
N VAL A 200 -25.70 -4.39 -4.77
CA VAL A 200 -24.98 -3.27 -5.40
C VAL A 200 -24.98 -2.04 -4.49
N GLU A 201 -26.10 -1.75 -3.83
CA GLU A 201 -26.24 -0.60 -2.94
C GLU A 201 -25.37 -0.73 -1.69
N ALA A 202 -25.38 -1.89 -1.04
CA ALA A 202 -24.57 -2.13 0.15
C ALA A 202 -23.07 -2.12 -0.17
N LEU A 203 -22.68 -2.74 -1.30
CA LEU A 203 -21.29 -2.78 -1.75
C LEU A 203 -20.81 -1.38 -2.12
N ALA A 204 -21.59 -0.63 -2.91
CA ALA A 204 -21.24 0.74 -3.28
C ALA A 204 -21.08 1.66 -2.05
N GLN A 205 -21.98 1.55 -1.06
CA GLN A 205 -21.86 2.33 0.17
C GLN A 205 -20.61 1.94 0.98
N ALA A 206 -20.33 0.65 1.12
CA ALA A 206 -19.17 0.17 1.87
C ALA A 206 -17.86 0.59 1.18
N VAL A 207 -17.74 0.37 -0.14
CA VAL A 207 -16.56 0.79 -0.92
C VAL A 207 -16.42 2.31 -0.88
N SER A 208 -17.51 3.07 -1.01
CA SER A 208 -17.47 4.53 -0.88
C SER A 208 -16.92 4.98 0.48
N ASN A 209 -17.32 4.33 1.57
CA ASN A 209 -16.81 4.65 2.91
C ASN A 209 -15.32 4.31 3.05
N GLU A 210 -14.89 3.17 2.52
CA GLU A 210 -13.47 2.79 2.46
C GLU A 210 -12.66 3.85 1.70
N LEU A 211 -13.09 4.23 0.50
CA LEU A 211 -12.39 5.22 -0.32
C LEU A 211 -12.31 6.58 0.37
N LEU A 212 -13.39 7.04 1.03
CA LEU A 212 -13.37 8.30 1.79
C LEU A 212 -12.39 8.24 2.96
N GLN A 213 -12.34 7.12 3.70
CA GLN A 213 -11.36 6.94 4.76
C GLN A 213 -9.93 6.97 4.22
N ARG A 214 -9.67 6.35 3.06
CA ARG A 214 -8.34 6.34 2.42
C ARG A 214 -7.94 7.73 1.93
N VAL A 215 -8.86 8.47 1.30
CA VAL A 215 -8.61 9.88 0.94
C VAL A 215 -8.31 10.70 2.18
N SER A 216 -9.08 10.50 3.25
CA SER A 216 -8.86 11.20 4.52
C SER A 216 -7.49 10.89 5.10
N GLU A 217 -7.09 9.62 5.15
CA GLU A 217 -5.79 9.19 5.66
C GLU A 217 -4.64 9.75 4.80
N GLN A 218 -4.70 9.61 3.47
CA GLN A 218 -3.67 10.13 2.57
C GLN A 218 -3.54 11.66 2.62
N THR A 219 -4.66 12.36 2.76
CA THR A 219 -4.69 13.82 2.72
C THR A 219 -4.33 14.41 4.10
N PHE A 220 -4.89 13.85 5.17
CA PHE A 220 -4.89 14.44 6.51
C PHE A 220 -4.14 13.63 7.57
N ASP A 221 -3.55 12.49 7.23
CA ASP A 221 -2.98 11.51 8.18
C ASP A 221 -3.99 11.08 9.26
N ASN A 222 -5.28 11.08 8.89
CA ASN A 222 -6.39 10.80 9.79
C ASN A 222 -7.61 10.34 9.00
N THR A 223 -8.28 9.27 9.43
CA THR A 223 -9.41 8.65 8.72
C THR A 223 -10.76 9.38 8.86
N GLU A 224 -10.87 10.34 9.79
CA GLU A 224 -12.11 11.06 10.11
C GLU A 224 -12.13 12.49 9.56
N CYS A 225 -10.96 13.12 9.47
CA CYS A 225 -10.82 14.56 9.17
C CYS A 225 -11.51 15.01 7.87
N LEU A 226 -11.62 14.16 6.85
CA LEU A 226 -12.34 14.52 5.61
C LEU A 226 -13.84 14.75 5.85
N MET A 227 -14.44 13.99 6.77
CA MET A 227 -15.86 14.06 7.09
C MET A 227 -16.14 14.95 8.30
N GLU A 228 -15.15 15.09 9.19
CA GLU A 228 -15.24 15.80 10.45
C GLU A 228 -14.08 16.79 10.57
N GLU A 229 -14.31 18.03 10.13
CA GLU A 229 -13.35 19.11 10.36
C GLU A 229 -13.06 19.26 11.86
N ARG A 230 -11.81 19.63 12.18
CA ARG A 230 -11.42 19.93 13.54
C ARG A 230 -10.44 21.09 13.59
N PRO A 231 -10.58 22.03 14.54
CA PRO A 231 -9.63 23.11 14.70
C PRO A 231 -8.28 22.62 15.23
N GLY A 232 -7.20 23.26 14.81
CA GLY A 232 -5.88 23.13 15.44
C GLY A 232 -5.84 23.78 16.83
N LEU A 233 -4.74 23.55 17.55
CA LEU A 233 -4.51 24.22 18.83
C LEU A 233 -4.03 25.67 18.61
N PRO A 234 -4.64 26.68 19.23
CA PRO A 234 -4.14 28.05 19.16
C PRO A 234 -2.80 28.17 19.89
N ARG A 235 -1.76 28.59 19.17
CA ARG A 235 -0.37 28.69 19.62
C ARG A 235 0.04 30.17 19.69
N PRO A 236 -0.16 30.82 20.86
CA PRO A 236 0.11 32.24 21.03
C PRO A 236 1.61 32.52 20.98
N THR A 237 1.99 33.48 20.15
CA THR A 237 3.34 34.03 20.07
C THR A 237 3.37 35.41 20.71
N PRO A 238 4.43 35.76 21.47
CA PRO A 238 4.49 37.05 22.15
C PRO A 238 4.59 38.21 21.15
N GLY A 239 3.82 39.26 21.43
CA GLY A 239 3.84 40.51 20.67
C GLY A 239 4.94 41.50 21.10
N ILE A 240 4.82 42.73 20.61
CA ILE A 240 5.76 43.81 20.93
C ILE A 240 5.41 44.39 22.31
N GLU A 241 4.12 44.51 22.61
CA GLU A 241 3.65 45.01 23.89
C GLU A 241 3.57 43.92 24.97
N PRO A 242 3.80 44.25 26.26
CA PRO A 242 3.60 43.30 27.34
C PRO A 242 2.15 42.79 27.38
N ASN A 243 1.97 41.47 27.36
CA ASN A 243 0.68 40.76 27.29
C ASN A 243 -0.02 40.79 25.92
N GLU A 244 0.62 41.30 24.86
CA GLU A 244 0.13 41.12 23.49
C GLU A 244 0.48 39.70 23.01
N VAL A 245 -0.48 39.01 22.40
CA VAL A 245 -0.25 37.72 21.76
C VAL A 245 -0.80 37.67 20.33
N PHE A 246 -0.04 37.03 19.45
CA PHE A 246 -0.40 36.79 18.07
C PHE A 246 -0.70 35.32 17.84
N LEU A 247 -1.82 35.05 17.15
CA LEU A 247 -2.22 33.74 16.66
C LEU A 247 -2.13 33.72 15.14
N THR A 248 -1.09 34.35 14.59
CA THR A 248 -0.91 34.46 13.14
C THR A 248 -0.79 33.07 12.53
N PRO A 249 -1.62 32.72 11.53
CA PRO A 249 -1.45 31.47 10.80
C PRO A 249 -0.16 31.51 9.98
N VAL A 250 0.59 30.41 9.99
CA VAL A 250 1.84 30.27 9.22
C VAL A 250 1.72 29.09 8.27
N ILE A 251 2.03 29.32 6.99
CA ILE A 251 1.99 28.31 5.94
C ILE A 251 3.40 27.73 5.79
N CYS A 252 3.66 26.58 6.39
CA CYS A 252 4.94 25.90 6.36
C CYS A 252 5.21 25.22 5.01
N SER A 253 4.18 24.63 4.39
CA SER A 253 4.28 24.03 3.05
C SER A 253 3.00 24.24 2.23
N VAL A 254 3.16 24.19 0.91
CA VAL A 254 2.07 24.20 -0.08
C VAL A 254 2.23 22.97 -0.97
N ASN A 255 1.25 22.06 -1.00
CA ASN A 255 1.32 20.77 -1.68
C ASN A 255 2.63 20.00 -1.39
N GLY A 256 3.06 20.00 -0.12
CA GLY A 256 4.29 19.33 0.32
C GLY A 256 5.60 20.09 0.06
N PHE A 257 5.59 21.19 -0.69
CA PHE A 257 6.79 22.03 -0.90
C PHE A 257 6.94 23.04 0.24
N ARG A 258 8.06 23.00 0.95
CA ARG A 258 8.35 23.91 2.07
C ARG A 258 8.49 25.35 1.57
N THR A 259 7.93 26.30 2.32
CA THR A 259 7.88 27.71 1.92
C THR A 259 8.99 28.55 2.55
N ASN A 260 9.12 29.81 2.12
CA ASN A 260 9.98 30.79 2.79
C ASN A 260 9.48 31.21 4.19
N SER A 261 8.29 30.74 4.60
CA SER A 261 7.72 30.94 5.94
C SER A 261 7.94 29.74 6.85
N PHE A 262 8.74 28.75 6.42
CA PHE A 262 9.08 27.60 7.26
C PHE A 262 9.80 28.07 8.55
N VAL A 263 9.38 27.52 9.68
CA VAL A 263 9.89 27.82 11.02
C VAL A 263 10.38 26.51 11.65
N PRO A 264 11.63 26.42 12.12
CA PRO A 264 12.69 27.43 12.00
C PRO A 264 13.09 27.67 10.53
N PRO A 265 13.59 28.88 10.17
CA PRO A 265 13.96 29.19 8.79
C PRO A 265 15.00 28.23 8.22
N LEU A 266 14.75 27.76 7.00
CA LEU A 266 15.65 26.88 6.27
C LEU A 266 16.67 27.69 5.46
N SER A 267 17.92 27.26 5.48
CA SER A 267 18.94 27.68 4.54
C SER A 267 18.71 27.05 3.17
N ILE A 268 19.27 27.65 2.11
CA ILE A 268 19.02 27.18 0.73
C ILE A 268 19.46 25.72 0.50
N GLY A 269 20.50 25.25 1.20
CA GLY A 269 20.98 23.87 1.10
C GLY A 269 20.09 22.82 1.78
N GLU A 270 19.09 23.25 2.55
CA GLU A 270 18.14 22.37 3.23
C GLU A 270 16.87 22.12 2.40
N TYR A 271 16.62 22.92 1.35
CA TYR A 271 15.55 22.68 0.40
C TYR A 271 15.91 21.54 -0.55
N ARG A 272 14.91 20.71 -0.89
CA ARG A 272 15.04 19.64 -1.87
C ARG A 272 15.13 20.26 -3.28
N PRO A 273 15.79 19.59 -4.25
CA PRO A 273 15.91 20.12 -5.61
C PRO A 273 14.58 20.43 -6.33
N ASP A 274 13.51 19.69 -6.01
CA ASP A 274 12.14 19.87 -6.52
C ASP A 274 11.37 21.02 -5.84
N GLU A 275 11.83 21.47 -4.66
CA GLU A 275 11.32 22.67 -3.99
C GLU A 275 11.85 23.98 -4.60
N LEU A 276 12.79 23.89 -5.56
CA LEU A 276 13.35 25.04 -6.25
C LEU A 276 12.69 25.23 -7.61
N GLN A 277 12.40 26.48 -7.97
CA GLN A 277 11.82 26.76 -9.28
C GLN A 277 12.85 26.54 -10.38
N GLN A 278 12.51 25.69 -11.35
CA GLN A 278 13.35 25.42 -12.50
C GLN A 278 12.69 25.90 -13.79
N ALA A 279 13.51 26.37 -14.73
CA ALA A 279 13.14 26.59 -16.12
C ALA A 279 13.87 25.56 -16.99
N CYS A 280 13.10 24.81 -17.79
CA CYS A 280 13.63 23.74 -18.60
C CYS A 280 13.50 24.05 -20.09
N THR A 281 14.52 23.68 -20.86
CA THR A 281 14.55 23.78 -22.32
C THR A 281 15.09 22.49 -22.91
N LEU A 282 14.64 22.13 -24.12
CA LEU A 282 15.24 21.03 -24.87
C LEU A 282 16.48 21.54 -25.62
N ASP A 283 17.59 20.81 -25.51
CA ASP A 283 18.77 21.06 -26.31
C ASP A 283 18.63 20.49 -27.75
N GLU A 284 19.67 20.66 -28.58
CA GLU A 284 19.69 20.14 -29.95
C GLU A 284 19.61 18.60 -30.03
N GLY A 285 19.90 17.90 -28.93
CA GLY A 285 19.80 16.45 -28.78
C GLY A 285 18.47 15.98 -28.17
N PHE A 286 17.48 16.86 -28.01
CA PHE A 286 16.21 16.59 -27.33
C PHE A 286 16.38 16.14 -25.87
N GLN A 287 17.47 16.52 -25.21
CA GLN A 287 17.64 16.34 -23.78
C GLN A 287 17.10 17.55 -23.04
N LEU A 288 16.44 17.30 -21.91
CA LEU A 288 15.87 18.34 -21.06
C LEU A 288 16.98 18.95 -20.20
N ASN A 289 17.26 20.23 -20.40
CA ASN A 289 18.19 21.01 -19.59
C ASN A 289 17.42 21.98 -18.69
N CYS A 290 17.46 21.73 -17.39
CA CYS A 290 16.77 22.52 -16.38
C CYS A 290 17.77 23.36 -15.56
N GLN A 291 17.45 24.62 -15.36
CA GLN A 291 18.24 25.53 -14.51
C GLN A 291 17.35 26.10 -13.41
N VAL A 292 17.88 26.14 -12.20
CA VAL A 292 17.22 26.81 -11.07
C VAL A 292 17.18 28.31 -11.34
N LEU A 293 15.99 28.90 -11.20
CA LEU A 293 15.79 30.33 -11.36
C LEU A 293 16.29 31.11 -10.15
N GLN A 294 16.76 32.32 -10.42
CA GLN A 294 17.21 33.29 -9.41
C GLN A 294 16.48 34.62 -9.61
N GLU A 295 16.51 35.48 -8.59
CA GLU A 295 16.01 36.84 -8.73
C GLU A 295 16.71 37.61 -9.87
N PRO A 296 16.00 38.48 -10.60
CA PRO A 296 14.63 38.97 -10.36
C PRO A 296 13.52 38.12 -11.03
N ASP A 297 13.83 36.95 -11.60
CA ASP A 297 12.91 36.18 -12.44
C ASP A 297 12.04 35.18 -11.64
N CYS A 298 11.90 35.36 -10.33
CA CYS A 298 11.10 34.47 -9.49
C CYS A 298 9.59 34.66 -9.73
N PRO A 299 8.84 33.59 -10.04
CA PRO A 299 7.39 33.66 -10.16
C PRO A 299 6.68 33.86 -8.81
N GLY A 300 7.32 33.48 -7.70
CA GLY A 300 6.80 33.60 -6.34
C GLY A 300 7.89 34.03 -5.36
N ASN A 301 7.93 33.39 -4.19
CA ASN A 301 8.92 33.69 -3.15
C ASN A 301 10.33 33.20 -3.50
N SER A 302 11.33 33.80 -2.84
CA SER A 302 12.74 33.41 -2.94
C SER A 302 13.37 33.24 -1.54
N VAL A 303 14.47 32.49 -1.49
CA VAL A 303 15.35 32.40 -0.31
C VAL A 303 16.78 32.56 -0.80
N SER A 304 17.50 33.54 -0.24
CA SER A 304 18.89 33.85 -0.66
C SER A 304 19.03 34.01 -2.18
N GLU A 305 18.15 34.83 -2.79
CA GLU A 305 18.07 35.10 -4.23
C GLU A 305 17.69 33.89 -5.11
N THR A 306 17.47 32.70 -4.52
CA THR A 306 17.05 31.50 -5.25
C THR A 306 15.53 31.35 -5.20
N CYS A 307 14.90 31.12 -6.36
CA CYS A 307 13.45 31.05 -6.45
C CYS A 307 12.91 29.73 -5.89
N LEU A 308 11.91 29.80 -5.02
CA LEU A 308 11.17 28.63 -4.56
C LEU A 308 10.13 28.21 -5.60
N ARG A 309 9.87 26.92 -5.69
CA ARG A 309 8.89 26.32 -6.59
C ARG A 309 7.51 26.89 -6.31
N VAL A 310 6.82 27.33 -7.36
CA VAL A 310 5.40 27.65 -7.31
C VAL A 310 4.64 26.39 -7.74
N PRO A 311 3.87 25.73 -6.86
CA PRO A 311 3.18 24.49 -7.20
C PRO A 311 2.13 24.74 -8.30
N ALA A 312 2.13 23.87 -9.30
CA ALA A 312 1.15 23.91 -10.38
C ALA A 312 -0.11 23.14 -9.95
N VAL A 313 -1.28 23.72 -10.19
CA VAL A 313 -2.58 23.14 -9.84
C VAL A 313 -3.60 23.45 -10.92
N SER A 314 -4.59 22.58 -11.14
CA SER A 314 -5.69 22.85 -12.06
C SER A 314 -6.78 23.68 -11.40
N SER A 315 -7.58 24.35 -12.22
CA SER A 315 -8.87 24.88 -11.74
C SER A 315 -9.75 23.73 -11.26
N GLY A 316 -10.36 23.85 -10.08
CA GLY A 316 -11.17 22.81 -9.47
C GLY A 316 -10.39 21.78 -8.62
N GLU A 317 -9.06 21.81 -8.62
CA GLU A 317 -8.24 20.95 -7.76
C GLU A 317 -8.04 21.55 -6.37
N ALA A 318 -7.75 20.67 -5.41
CA ALA A 318 -7.39 21.06 -4.06
C ALA A 318 -5.95 21.59 -4.00
N VAL A 319 -5.73 22.57 -3.14
CA VAL A 319 -4.40 22.92 -2.63
C VAL A 319 -4.35 22.55 -1.16
N MET A 320 -3.34 21.78 -0.77
CA MET A 320 -3.05 21.45 0.62
C MET A 320 -2.05 22.44 1.20
N LEU A 321 -2.40 23.06 2.32
CA LEU A 321 -1.53 23.87 3.15
C LEU A 321 -1.25 23.11 4.44
N GLN A 322 0.02 23.05 4.83
CA GLN A 322 0.41 22.55 6.14
C GLN A 322 1.07 23.68 6.92
N GLY A 323 0.79 23.76 8.22
CA GLY A 323 1.38 24.76 9.08
C GLY A 323 0.88 24.72 10.50
N PHE A 324 0.75 25.90 11.11
CA PHE A 324 0.21 26.03 12.46
C PHE A 324 -0.66 27.26 12.60
N ASN A 325 -1.46 27.27 13.67
CA ASN A 325 -2.49 28.27 13.95
C ASN A 325 -3.66 28.21 12.95
N PHE A 326 -4.01 27.03 12.44
CA PHE A 326 -5.30 26.80 11.76
C PHE A 326 -6.34 26.37 12.79
N PHE A 327 -6.57 27.22 13.80
CA PHE A 327 -7.34 26.90 15.02
C PHE A 327 -8.85 27.14 14.90
N ASN A 328 -9.36 27.41 13.70
CA ASN A 328 -10.79 27.62 13.46
C ASN A 328 -11.18 26.97 12.14
N THR A 329 -12.26 26.19 12.12
CA THR A 329 -12.80 25.53 10.93
C THR A 329 -13.46 26.50 9.96
N ASP A 330 -13.85 27.70 10.42
CA ASP A 330 -14.33 28.79 9.56
C ASP A 330 -13.17 29.52 8.83
N ALA A 331 -11.98 28.92 8.74
CA ALA A 331 -10.85 29.50 8.04
C ALA A 331 -11.13 29.63 6.54
N MET A 332 -10.61 30.70 5.95
CA MET A 332 -10.71 30.95 4.51
C MET A 332 -9.32 31.13 3.90
N VAL A 333 -9.23 30.88 2.60
CA VAL A 333 -8.05 31.24 1.82
C VAL A 333 -8.39 32.35 0.86
N GLN A 334 -7.62 33.43 0.93
CA GLN A 334 -7.71 34.52 -0.02
C GLN A 334 -6.72 34.29 -1.16
N ILE A 335 -7.25 34.15 -2.37
CA ILE A 335 -6.52 33.96 -3.62
C ILE A 335 -6.51 35.28 -4.40
N ARG A 336 -5.34 35.80 -4.74
CA ARG A 336 -5.18 37.05 -5.52
C ARG A 336 -4.25 36.84 -6.71
N GLN A 337 -4.67 37.26 -7.90
CA GLN A 337 -3.86 37.15 -9.11
C GLN A 337 -2.67 38.12 -9.07
N VAL A 338 -1.47 37.62 -9.33
CA VAL A 338 -0.27 38.45 -9.44
C VAL A 338 -0.33 39.28 -10.72
N GLY A 339 -0.21 40.61 -10.59
CA GLY A 339 -0.31 41.55 -11.71
C GLY A 339 -1.72 41.68 -12.31
N GLY A 340 -2.73 41.04 -11.71
CA GLY A 340 -4.11 41.03 -12.15
C GLY A 340 -5.07 41.77 -11.21
N THR A 341 -6.37 41.54 -11.39
CA THR A 341 -7.44 42.12 -10.55
C THR A 341 -8.35 41.07 -9.92
N VAL A 342 -8.12 39.78 -10.19
CA VAL A 342 -8.93 38.70 -9.64
C VAL A 342 -8.54 38.47 -8.18
N THR A 343 -9.51 38.63 -7.29
CA THR A 343 -9.44 38.24 -5.88
C THR A 343 -10.64 37.37 -5.55
N ARG A 344 -10.41 36.29 -4.80
CA ARG A 344 -11.44 35.38 -4.30
C ARG A 344 -11.10 35.00 -2.87
N ASP A 345 -12.10 34.98 -2.01
CA ASP A 345 -12.01 34.29 -0.72
C ASP A 345 -12.74 32.96 -0.90
N VAL A 346 -12.09 31.87 -0.53
CA VAL A 346 -12.62 30.51 -0.63
C VAL A 346 -12.66 29.87 0.74
N GLU A 347 -13.72 29.13 1.02
CA GLU A 347 -13.81 28.30 2.21
C GLU A 347 -12.72 27.24 2.19
N ALA A 348 -12.16 26.96 3.37
CA ALA A 348 -11.14 25.95 3.54
C ALA A 348 -11.66 24.83 4.45
N HIS A 349 -11.15 23.63 4.23
CA HIS A 349 -11.40 22.47 5.06
C HIS A 349 -10.23 22.23 6.00
N VAL A 350 -10.47 22.30 7.31
CA VAL A 350 -9.42 22.31 8.35
C VAL A 350 -9.37 20.99 9.11
N CYS A 351 -8.16 20.40 9.15
CA CYS A 351 -7.80 19.30 10.02
C CYS A 351 -6.62 19.70 10.90
N GLY A 352 -6.93 20.16 12.11
CA GLY A 352 -5.96 20.57 13.12
C GLY A 352 -5.10 19.42 13.63
N ASP A 353 -3.84 19.72 13.94
CA ASP A 353 -2.94 18.82 14.65
C ASP A 353 -3.18 18.89 16.15
N VAL A 354 -3.71 17.79 16.67
CA VAL A 354 -4.01 17.59 18.10
C VAL A 354 -2.99 16.69 18.79
N THR A 355 -2.00 16.18 18.04
CA THR A 355 -1.00 15.25 18.53
C THR A 355 0.25 15.97 19.01
N THR A 356 0.67 17.04 18.33
CA THR A 356 1.77 17.89 18.77
C THR A 356 1.37 18.67 20.02
N PRO A 357 2.07 18.53 21.16
CA PRO A 357 1.78 19.28 22.38
C PRO A 357 1.73 20.78 22.15
N LEU A 358 0.97 21.51 22.97
CA LEU A 358 0.95 22.97 22.92
C LEU A 358 2.32 23.57 23.31
N THR A 359 2.97 22.97 24.29
CA THR A 359 4.23 23.44 24.88
C THR A 359 5.25 22.32 25.01
N GLU A 360 6.52 22.70 25.07
CA GLU A 360 7.65 21.84 25.43
C GLU A 360 8.49 22.46 26.55
N THR A 361 9.18 21.62 27.30
CA THR A 361 10.13 22.06 28.32
C THR A 361 11.51 22.17 27.70
N VAL A 362 12.02 23.40 27.55
CA VAL A 362 13.38 23.66 27.07
C VAL A 362 14.31 23.99 28.23
N THR A 363 15.52 23.45 28.20
CA THR A 363 16.58 23.81 29.15
C THR A 363 17.30 25.06 28.62
N ILE A 364 17.23 26.14 29.38
CA ILE A 364 17.94 27.39 29.11
C ILE A 364 19.25 27.39 29.94
N ILE A 365 20.10 28.37 29.69
CA ILE A 365 21.34 28.65 30.44
C ILE A 365 21.11 28.45 31.95
N ASP A 366 22.04 27.75 32.61
CA ASP A 366 22.03 27.38 34.04
C ASP A 366 21.02 26.29 34.46
N ASP A 367 20.75 25.30 33.61
CA ASP A 367 19.86 24.14 33.88
C ASP A 367 18.42 24.54 34.27
N GLN A 368 17.99 25.75 33.93
CA GLN A 368 16.62 26.20 34.18
C GLN A 368 15.69 25.68 33.08
N GLN A 369 14.66 24.96 33.49
CA GLN A 369 13.59 24.51 32.61
C GLN A 369 12.55 25.61 32.44
N GLN A 370 12.25 25.97 31.19
CA GLN A 370 11.17 26.88 30.84
C GLN A 370 10.20 26.17 29.90
N GLU A 371 8.91 26.39 30.12
CA GLU A 371 7.87 25.98 29.20
C GLU A 371 7.82 26.97 28.03
N GLN A 372 7.97 26.44 26.81
CA GLN A 372 7.94 27.19 25.56
C GLN A 372 6.79 26.68 24.70
N VAL A 373 5.99 27.58 24.13
CA VAL A 373 4.96 27.22 23.13
C VAL A 373 5.65 26.68 21.88
N ILE A 374 5.21 25.53 21.40
CA ILE A 374 5.64 24.99 20.10
C ILE A 374 4.85 25.76 19.03
N ALA A 375 5.44 26.79 18.44
CA ALA A 375 4.85 27.61 17.38
C ALA A 375 5.77 27.59 16.15
N ASP A 376 5.99 26.39 15.63
CA ASP A 376 6.86 26.11 14.49
C ASP A 376 6.30 24.98 13.61
N CYS A 377 7.00 24.64 12.52
CA CYS A 377 6.54 23.67 11.52
C CYS A 377 6.69 22.20 11.95
N ARG A 378 6.96 21.91 13.22
CA ARG A 378 6.73 20.56 13.78
C ARG A 378 5.24 20.28 13.94
N VAL A 379 4.44 21.34 14.14
CA VAL A 379 2.99 21.28 14.14
C VAL A 379 2.52 21.03 12.72
N GLN A 380 1.54 20.14 12.56
CA GLN A 380 1.05 19.71 11.25
C GLN A 380 -0.44 20.02 11.08
N ASP A 381 -0.88 21.24 11.44
CA ASP A 381 -2.24 21.66 11.08
C ASP A 381 -2.35 21.62 9.54
N LYS A 382 -3.37 20.93 9.03
CA LYS A 382 -3.63 20.81 7.60
C LYS A 382 -4.89 21.58 7.23
N LEU A 383 -4.82 22.28 6.12
CA LEU A 383 -5.93 23.06 5.57
C LEU A 383 -5.95 22.87 4.06
N THR A 384 -7.08 22.44 3.52
CA THR A 384 -7.27 22.31 2.06
C THR A 384 -8.26 23.33 1.55
N PHE A 385 -8.09 23.79 0.32
CA PHE A 385 -9.11 24.59 -0.36
C PHE A 385 -9.19 24.21 -1.84
N LYS A 386 -10.38 24.27 -2.42
CA LYS A 386 -10.60 24.03 -3.85
C LYS A 386 -10.32 25.31 -4.64
N VAL A 387 -9.43 25.24 -5.63
CA VAL A 387 -9.23 26.33 -6.59
C VAL A 387 -10.52 26.55 -7.38
N PRO A 388 -11.07 27.78 -7.47
CA PRO A 388 -12.31 28.02 -8.19
C PRO A 388 -12.23 27.58 -9.66
N GLU A 389 -13.24 26.85 -10.15
CA GLU A 389 -13.27 26.28 -11.51
C GLU A 389 -13.22 27.35 -12.63
N ASN A 390 -13.57 28.59 -12.31
CA ASN A 390 -13.62 29.71 -13.25
C ASN A 390 -12.43 30.68 -13.11
N ILE A 391 -11.37 30.29 -12.40
CA ILE A 391 -10.19 31.12 -12.26
C ILE A 391 -9.31 30.99 -13.53
N PRO A 392 -8.83 32.10 -14.13
CA PRO A 392 -7.94 32.03 -15.29
C PRO A 392 -6.60 31.38 -14.97
N ASP A 393 -5.88 30.96 -16.00
CA ASP A 393 -4.48 30.57 -15.88
C ASP A 393 -3.62 31.73 -15.37
N GLY A 394 -2.60 31.39 -14.58
CA GLY A 394 -1.64 32.38 -14.06
C GLY A 394 -1.14 32.09 -12.66
N ILE A 395 -0.36 33.02 -12.12
CA ILE A 395 0.19 32.93 -10.77
C ILE A 395 -0.71 33.68 -9.81
N TYR A 396 -1.00 33.04 -8.67
CA TYR A 396 -1.84 33.60 -7.63
C TYR A 396 -1.11 33.55 -6.30
N SER A 397 -1.18 34.64 -5.54
CA SER A 397 -0.82 34.63 -4.14
C SER A 397 -1.98 34.10 -3.30
N ILE A 398 -1.66 33.32 -2.27
CA ILE A 398 -2.59 32.79 -1.28
C ILE A 398 -2.22 33.26 0.12
N GLN A 399 -3.24 33.60 0.90
CA GLN A 399 -3.11 33.92 2.33
C GLN A 399 -4.23 33.23 3.10
N VAL A 400 -3.91 32.68 4.27
CA VAL A 400 -4.90 32.07 5.18
C VAL A 400 -5.46 33.16 6.08
N ILE A 401 -6.78 33.20 6.23
CA ILE A 401 -7.54 34.07 7.11
C ILE A 401 -8.25 33.18 8.13
N VAL A 402 -7.93 33.34 9.42
CA VAL A 402 -8.50 32.54 10.51
C VAL A 402 -9.30 33.46 11.44
N PRO A 403 -10.63 33.27 11.57
CA PRO A 403 -11.42 34.03 12.52
C PRO A 403 -11.01 33.71 13.96
N ASN A 404 -10.90 34.74 14.81
CA ASN A 404 -10.51 34.58 16.20
C ASN A 404 -11.72 34.37 17.12
N ASN A 405 -11.90 33.14 17.58
CA ASN A 405 -12.93 32.74 18.56
C ASN A 405 -12.32 32.10 19.83
N THR A 406 -11.05 32.39 20.13
CA THR A 406 -10.25 31.63 21.10
C THR A 406 -10.37 32.10 22.55
N ASP A 407 -10.95 33.29 22.79
CA ASP A 407 -11.01 33.95 24.11
C ASP A 407 -9.64 34.11 24.82
N ILE A 408 -8.52 33.97 24.11
CA ILE A 408 -7.18 34.07 24.67
C ILE A 408 -6.89 35.53 25.09
N PRO A 409 -6.55 35.79 26.38
CA PRO A 409 -6.20 37.13 26.82
C PRO A 409 -4.99 37.67 26.05
N GLY A 410 -5.11 38.89 25.51
CA GLY A 410 -4.05 39.50 24.72
C GLY A 410 -4.16 39.29 23.20
N ALA A 411 -5.09 38.44 22.74
CA ALA A 411 -5.47 38.33 21.34
C ALA A 411 -6.56 39.37 21.04
N PHE A 412 -6.25 40.36 20.20
CA PHE A 412 -7.13 41.54 20.01
C PHE A 412 -7.75 41.66 18.63
N PHE A 413 -7.34 40.85 17.66
CA PHE A 413 -7.88 40.90 16.30
C PHE A 413 -9.08 39.97 16.16
N ASP A 414 -10.10 40.41 15.43
CA ASP A 414 -11.27 39.59 15.09
C ASP A 414 -10.88 38.46 14.11
N GLU A 415 -9.82 38.67 13.32
CA GLU A 415 -9.26 37.70 12.37
C GLU A 415 -7.73 37.84 12.31
N TYR A 416 -7.06 36.71 12.10
CA TYR A 416 -5.62 36.67 11.85
C TYR A 416 -5.35 36.26 10.40
N VAL A 417 -4.45 36.99 9.73
CA VAL A 417 -4.07 36.73 8.34
C VAL A 417 -2.60 36.33 8.28
N SER A 418 -2.26 35.32 7.48
CA SER A 418 -0.87 34.91 7.28
C SER A 418 -0.04 36.06 6.71
N LEU A 419 1.04 36.45 7.40
CA LEU A 419 1.80 37.67 7.09
C LEU A 419 2.50 37.61 5.73
N VAL A 420 3.01 36.45 5.35
CA VAL A 420 3.75 36.25 4.10
C VAL A 420 2.84 35.49 3.13
N PRO A 421 2.46 36.08 1.98
CA PRO A 421 1.70 35.36 0.97
C PRO A 421 2.54 34.23 0.39
N GLN A 422 1.89 33.10 0.15
CA GLN A 422 2.45 31.98 -0.62
C GLN A 422 1.88 31.96 -2.02
N PHE A 423 2.36 31.12 -2.93
CA PHE A 423 1.98 31.19 -4.34
C PHE A 423 1.61 29.83 -4.91
N ILE A 424 0.65 29.82 -5.82
CA ILE A 424 0.30 28.69 -6.68
C ILE A 424 0.25 29.17 -8.13
N GLN A 425 0.46 28.25 -9.07
CA GLN A 425 0.30 28.50 -10.50
C GLN A 425 -0.91 27.69 -10.97
N VAL A 426 -1.99 28.40 -11.33
CA VAL A 426 -3.15 27.74 -11.93
C VAL A 426 -2.87 27.51 -13.41
N LEU A 427 -2.95 26.25 -13.82
CA LEU A 427 -2.79 25.81 -15.20
C LEU A 427 -4.06 25.16 -15.72
N VAL A 428 -4.26 25.23 -17.03
CA VAL A 428 -5.28 24.44 -17.72
C VAL A 428 -4.57 23.25 -18.34
N ALA A 429 -5.02 22.04 -18.00
CA ALA A 429 -4.50 20.83 -18.63
C ALA A 429 -4.71 20.91 -20.16
N PRO A 430 -3.70 20.57 -20.97
CA PRO A 430 -3.84 20.57 -22.42
C PRO A 430 -4.89 19.54 -22.86
N ASP A 431 -5.75 19.89 -23.82
CA ASP A 431 -6.69 18.94 -24.44
C ASP A 431 -5.95 18.01 -25.42
N VAL A 432 -5.24 17.03 -24.85
CA VAL A 432 -4.43 16.02 -25.55
C VAL A 432 -4.81 14.62 -25.10
N ASN A 433 -4.30 13.60 -25.80
CA ASN A 433 -4.43 12.22 -25.34
C ASN A 433 -3.19 11.82 -24.55
N PHE A 434 -3.41 11.21 -23.39
CA PHE A 434 -2.37 10.60 -22.59
C PHE A 434 -2.39 9.08 -22.77
N GLN A 435 -1.21 8.48 -22.63
CA GLN A 435 -1.06 7.03 -22.61
C GLN A 435 0.01 6.64 -21.60
N LEU A 436 -0.29 5.63 -20.79
CA LEU A 436 0.66 4.93 -19.95
C LEU A 436 0.89 3.53 -20.53
N ALA A 437 2.16 3.16 -20.66
CA ALA A 437 2.59 1.86 -21.17
C ALA A 437 3.71 1.29 -20.30
N SER A 438 3.72 -0.02 -20.11
CA SER A 438 4.89 -0.76 -19.62
C SER A 438 5.80 -1.09 -20.79
N GLU A 439 7.10 -1.20 -20.54
CA GLU A 439 8.11 -1.55 -21.55
C GLU A 439 8.84 -2.86 -21.23
N ARG A 440 9.39 -2.97 -20.02
CA ARG A 440 10.34 -4.03 -19.68
C ARG A 440 10.33 -4.32 -18.17
N LEU A 441 10.57 -5.58 -17.82
CA LEU A 441 11.01 -6.02 -16.50
C LEU A 441 12.52 -6.29 -16.57
N ASP A 442 13.30 -5.70 -15.68
CA ASP A 442 14.69 -6.06 -15.43
C ASP A 442 14.78 -6.78 -14.08
N ILE A 443 15.66 -7.77 -13.98
CA ILE A 443 15.80 -8.60 -12.79
C ILE A 443 17.22 -8.45 -12.24
N PRO A 444 17.52 -7.37 -11.49
CA PRO A 444 18.81 -7.23 -10.84
C PRO A 444 19.19 -8.40 -9.94
N SER A 445 18.24 -8.91 -9.16
CA SER A 445 18.40 -10.06 -8.27
C SER A 445 17.11 -10.86 -8.25
N GLU A 446 17.18 -12.13 -8.61
CA GLU A 446 16.08 -13.07 -8.41
C GLU A 446 15.82 -13.33 -6.92
N THR A 447 14.78 -14.10 -6.65
CA THR A 447 14.35 -14.53 -5.32
C THR A 447 15.30 -15.54 -4.71
N ASP A 448 15.59 -15.43 -3.42
CA ASP A 448 16.64 -16.20 -2.77
C ASP A 448 16.06 -17.43 -2.02
N PRO A 449 16.77 -18.57 -1.94
CA PRO A 449 18.10 -18.82 -2.48
C PRO A 449 18.10 -19.22 -3.97
N GLU A 450 18.96 -18.58 -4.76
CA GLU A 450 19.15 -18.82 -6.22
C GLU A 450 19.35 -20.31 -6.60
N PHE A 451 19.91 -21.13 -5.70
CA PHE A 451 20.27 -22.52 -6.02
C PHE A 451 19.11 -23.55 -5.94
N PHE A 452 17.90 -23.11 -5.62
CA PHE A 452 16.77 -23.99 -5.30
C PHE A 452 15.52 -23.60 -6.10
N GLY A 453 14.84 -24.54 -6.77
CA GLY A 453 13.60 -24.23 -7.49
C GLY A 453 13.78 -23.50 -8.83
N SER A 454 12.67 -23.11 -9.44
CA SER A 454 12.60 -22.18 -10.58
C SER A 454 11.88 -20.93 -10.09
N ASP A 455 12.29 -19.75 -10.56
CA ASP A 455 11.67 -18.49 -10.20
C ASP A 455 10.62 -18.09 -11.24
N GLU A 456 9.35 -18.38 -10.96
CA GLU A 456 8.24 -17.84 -11.72
C GLU A 456 7.78 -16.50 -11.13
N VAL A 457 7.65 -15.49 -11.99
CA VAL A 457 7.21 -14.15 -11.60
C VAL A 457 5.87 -13.84 -12.25
N ALA A 458 4.91 -13.48 -11.40
CA ALA A 458 3.55 -13.18 -11.76
C ALA A 458 3.21 -11.72 -11.47
N ILE A 459 3.10 -10.87 -12.49
CA ILE A 459 2.78 -9.45 -12.32
C ILE A 459 1.38 -9.15 -12.83
N ARG A 460 0.59 -8.41 -12.07
CA ARG A 460 -0.70 -7.87 -12.49
C ARG A 460 -0.68 -6.35 -12.38
N VAL A 461 -1.05 -5.71 -13.48
CA VAL A 461 -1.22 -4.27 -13.56
C VAL A 461 -2.70 -3.95 -13.73
N VAL A 462 -3.24 -3.12 -12.86
CA VAL A 462 -4.63 -2.66 -12.94
C VAL A 462 -4.65 -1.16 -13.14
N THR A 463 -5.50 -0.68 -14.03
CA THR A 463 -5.73 0.75 -14.25
C THR A 463 -7.22 1.04 -14.29
N VAL A 464 -7.62 2.16 -13.71
CA VAL A 464 -9.00 2.65 -13.70
C VAL A 464 -9.00 4.10 -14.15
N PRO A 465 -9.66 4.47 -15.27
CA PRO A 465 -9.88 5.88 -15.60
C PRO A 465 -10.77 6.52 -14.54
N VAL A 466 -10.55 7.79 -14.24
CA VAL A 466 -11.43 8.57 -13.38
C VAL A 466 -12.07 9.66 -14.25
N GLY A 467 -13.40 9.71 -14.29
CA GLY A 467 -14.15 10.70 -15.05
C GLY A 467 -14.03 12.12 -14.47
N PRO A 468 -14.44 13.18 -15.21
CA PRO A 468 -14.35 14.57 -14.75
C PRO A 468 -15.15 14.86 -13.46
N ASP A 469 -16.19 14.08 -13.19
CA ASP A 469 -17.00 14.10 -11.97
C ASP A 469 -16.45 13.19 -10.87
N LEU A 470 -15.22 12.69 -11.03
CA LEU A 470 -14.55 11.70 -10.19
C LEU A 470 -15.23 10.32 -10.16
N THR A 471 -16.21 10.07 -11.03
CA THR A 471 -16.79 8.74 -11.20
C THR A 471 -15.73 7.80 -11.77
N PRO A 472 -15.42 6.66 -11.12
CA PRO A 472 -14.49 5.70 -11.68
C PRO A 472 -15.06 5.04 -12.94
N GLY A 473 -14.21 4.77 -13.91
CA GLY A 473 -14.55 4.07 -15.13
C GLY A 473 -14.34 2.55 -15.02
N GLU A 474 -14.37 1.90 -16.18
CA GLU A 474 -14.15 0.44 -16.29
C GLU A 474 -12.73 0.06 -15.84
N MET A 475 -12.63 -1.00 -15.05
CA MET A 475 -11.34 -1.56 -14.62
C MET A 475 -10.66 -2.32 -15.76
N ASN A 476 -9.42 -1.94 -16.09
CA ASN A 476 -8.57 -2.65 -17.03
C ASN A 476 -7.46 -3.42 -16.30
N THR A 477 -7.39 -4.73 -16.52
CA THR A 477 -6.43 -5.63 -15.87
C THR A 477 -5.51 -6.25 -16.92
N THR A 478 -4.20 -6.10 -16.74
CA THR A 478 -3.15 -6.70 -17.60
C THR A 478 -2.27 -7.62 -16.77
N GLY A 479 -2.19 -8.89 -17.14
CA GLY A 479 -1.30 -9.86 -16.51
C GLY A 479 -0.02 -10.08 -17.33
N PHE A 480 1.11 -10.21 -16.64
CA PHE A 480 2.40 -10.64 -17.16
C PHE A 480 2.89 -11.84 -16.35
N ARG A 481 3.52 -12.79 -17.05
CA ARG A 481 3.95 -14.06 -16.49
C ARG A 481 5.29 -14.42 -17.11
N PHE A 482 6.25 -14.74 -16.27
CA PHE A 482 7.60 -15.08 -16.67
C PHE A 482 8.02 -16.31 -15.88
N GLY A 483 8.45 -17.37 -16.58
CA GLY A 483 9.11 -18.50 -15.93
C GLY A 483 10.62 -18.39 -16.07
N ASP A 484 11.33 -19.15 -15.21
CA ASP A 484 12.79 -19.27 -15.22
C ASP A 484 13.46 -17.90 -15.18
N VAL A 485 13.08 -17.07 -14.20
CA VAL A 485 13.49 -15.67 -14.13
C VAL A 485 14.84 -15.55 -13.40
N ASP A 486 15.91 -15.43 -14.18
CA ASP A 486 17.26 -15.40 -13.61
C ASP A 486 17.79 -13.97 -13.32
N SER A 487 18.65 -13.86 -12.29
CA SER A 487 19.46 -12.68 -11.96
C SER A 487 20.25 -12.16 -13.17
N GLY A 488 20.09 -10.86 -13.47
CA GLY A 488 20.72 -10.15 -14.59
C GLY A 488 19.96 -10.23 -15.91
N GLU A 489 18.82 -10.90 -15.97
CA GLU A 489 17.99 -10.99 -17.16
C GLU A 489 17.02 -9.82 -17.33
N HIS A 490 16.35 -9.79 -18.48
CA HIS A 490 15.23 -8.91 -18.75
C HIS A 490 14.11 -9.65 -19.45
N ARG A 491 12.87 -9.18 -19.26
CA ARG A 491 11.65 -9.72 -19.87
C ARG A 491 10.85 -8.60 -20.53
N ASP A 492 10.22 -8.91 -21.67
CA ASP A 492 9.36 -7.95 -22.37
C ASP A 492 8.05 -7.75 -21.62
N MET A 493 7.74 -6.50 -21.27
CA MET A 493 6.47 -6.08 -20.69
C MET A 493 5.73 -5.08 -21.59
N SER A 494 6.10 -4.98 -22.87
CA SER A 494 5.56 -3.95 -23.78
C SER A 494 4.04 -4.03 -23.95
N ARG A 495 3.28 -3.19 -23.24
CA ARG A 495 1.80 -3.11 -23.33
C ARG A 495 1.32 -1.69 -23.06
N VAL A 496 0.26 -1.29 -23.74
CA VAL A 496 -0.49 -0.09 -23.37
C VAL A 496 -1.39 -0.46 -22.19
N LEU A 497 -1.17 0.18 -21.06
CA LEU A 497 -1.91 -0.07 -19.82
C LEU A 497 -3.14 0.82 -19.74
N PHE A 498 -2.98 2.09 -20.14
CA PHE A 498 -4.04 3.09 -20.11
C PHE A 498 -3.91 4.04 -21.30
N GLN A 499 -5.04 4.49 -21.82
CA GLN A 499 -5.13 5.58 -22.80
C GLN A 499 -6.42 6.37 -22.59
N GLY A 500 -6.31 7.69 -22.49
CA GLY A 500 -7.46 8.57 -22.27
C GLY A 500 -7.22 9.99 -22.76
N ARG A 501 -8.30 10.68 -23.13
CA ARG A 501 -8.27 12.08 -23.54
C ARG A 501 -8.47 12.96 -22.32
N ALA A 502 -7.65 14.01 -22.17
CA ALA A 502 -7.72 14.94 -21.03
C ALA A 502 -9.11 15.55 -20.80
N GLY A 503 -9.89 15.81 -21.86
CA GLY A 503 -11.27 16.31 -21.74
C GLY A 503 -12.30 15.29 -21.24
N ASP A 504 -11.98 13.99 -21.28
CA ASP A 504 -12.89 12.89 -20.94
C ASP A 504 -12.55 12.23 -19.60
N ILE A 505 -11.45 12.63 -18.94
CA ILE A 505 -10.97 12.07 -17.67
C ILE A 505 -10.55 13.21 -16.73
N ALA A 506 -10.74 13.04 -15.42
CA ALA A 506 -10.02 13.80 -14.41
C ALA A 506 -8.62 13.23 -14.16
N GLY A 507 -8.42 11.94 -14.40
CA GLY A 507 -7.21 11.23 -14.06
C GLY A 507 -7.24 9.74 -14.39
N ALA A 508 -6.26 9.01 -13.90
CA ALA A 508 -6.17 7.56 -14.00
C ALA A 508 -5.45 6.97 -12.78
N THR A 509 -5.80 5.73 -12.43
CA THR A 509 -5.11 4.96 -11.40
C THR A 509 -4.13 3.97 -12.02
N LEU A 510 -3.10 3.62 -11.26
CA LEU A 510 -2.17 2.54 -11.56
C LEU A 510 -1.99 1.69 -10.31
N THR A 511 -2.15 0.38 -10.43
CA THR A 511 -1.84 -0.61 -9.42
C THR A 511 -0.89 -1.62 -10.06
N ILE A 512 0.20 -1.96 -9.40
CA ILE A 512 1.12 -3.02 -9.81
C ILE A 512 1.30 -3.95 -8.61
N VAL A 513 0.93 -5.22 -8.78
CA VAL A 513 1.22 -6.26 -7.79
C VAL A 513 1.98 -7.37 -8.49
N GLY A 514 3.01 -7.90 -7.84
CA GLY A 514 3.79 -8.99 -8.36
C GLY A 514 4.17 -9.98 -7.27
N PHE A 515 4.10 -11.25 -7.64
CA PHE A 515 4.33 -12.37 -6.75
C PHE A 515 5.38 -13.29 -7.35
N GLU A 516 6.26 -13.77 -6.49
CA GLU A 516 7.08 -14.92 -6.79
C GLU A 516 6.22 -16.17 -6.59
N VAL A 517 6.44 -17.12 -7.49
CA VAL A 517 5.73 -18.37 -7.62
C VAL A 517 6.78 -19.42 -7.94
N ASP A 518 6.69 -20.56 -7.26
CA ASP A 518 7.73 -21.59 -7.31
C ASP A 518 7.44 -22.73 -8.31
N ASP A 519 6.18 -22.94 -8.73
CA ASP A 519 5.76 -24.13 -9.49
C ASP A 519 5.01 -23.76 -10.77
N GLU A 520 5.70 -23.70 -11.90
CA GLU A 520 5.11 -23.44 -13.23
C GLU A 520 3.86 -24.30 -13.54
N ASP A 521 3.82 -25.61 -13.21
CA ASP A 521 2.68 -26.46 -13.58
C ASP A 521 1.47 -26.23 -12.64
N ALA A 522 1.69 -26.12 -11.33
CA ALA A 522 0.62 -25.76 -10.38
C ALA A 522 0.15 -24.32 -10.60
N PHE A 523 1.06 -23.45 -11.01
CA PHE A 523 0.80 -22.05 -11.28
C PHE A 523 -0.03 -21.83 -12.54
N GLN A 524 0.40 -22.40 -13.66
CA GLN A 524 -0.24 -22.23 -14.98
C GLN A 524 -1.68 -22.74 -15.00
N GLN A 525 -2.05 -23.71 -14.16
CA GLN A 525 -3.41 -24.26 -14.17
C GLN A 525 -4.28 -23.90 -12.97
N GLN A 526 -3.73 -23.78 -11.75
CA GLN A 526 -4.55 -23.56 -10.57
C GLN A 526 -4.46 -22.12 -10.07
N ILE A 527 -3.26 -21.54 -10.04
CA ILE A 527 -3.10 -20.18 -9.53
C ILE A 527 -3.65 -19.17 -10.54
N GLN A 528 -3.31 -19.34 -11.82
CA GLN A 528 -3.77 -18.47 -12.89
C GLN A 528 -5.28 -18.42 -12.99
N ASP A 529 -5.93 -19.59 -13.13
CA ASP A 529 -7.38 -19.66 -13.26
C ASP A 529 -8.08 -19.07 -12.01
N PHE A 530 -7.48 -19.20 -10.82
CA PHE A 530 -8.06 -18.61 -9.62
C PHE A 530 -7.92 -17.09 -9.57
N GLU A 531 -6.71 -16.58 -9.80
CA GLU A 531 -6.42 -15.15 -9.74
C GLU A 531 -7.17 -14.40 -10.84
N ASP A 532 -7.31 -15.02 -12.02
CA ASP A 532 -8.14 -14.49 -13.10
C ASP A 532 -9.63 -14.54 -12.75
N ALA A 533 -10.12 -15.61 -12.12
CA ALA A 533 -11.49 -15.66 -11.62
C ALA A 533 -11.76 -14.59 -10.56
N PHE A 534 -10.83 -14.36 -9.64
CA PHE A 534 -10.89 -13.28 -8.66
C PHE A 534 -10.91 -11.92 -9.35
N ALA A 535 -9.96 -11.65 -10.24
CA ALA A 535 -9.89 -10.39 -10.98
C ALA A 535 -11.17 -10.12 -11.79
N LEU A 536 -11.77 -11.16 -12.39
CA LEU A 536 -13.06 -11.04 -13.09
C LEU A 536 -14.23 -10.74 -12.15
N ILE A 537 -14.24 -11.31 -10.94
CA ILE A 537 -15.28 -11.01 -9.94
C ILE A 537 -15.12 -9.58 -9.41
N ILE A 538 -13.90 -9.17 -9.04
CA ILE A 538 -13.63 -7.80 -8.61
C ILE A 538 -13.97 -6.80 -9.73
N LYS A 539 -13.66 -7.11 -10.98
CA LYS A 539 -14.07 -6.30 -12.12
C LYS A 539 -15.59 -6.22 -12.25
N SER A 540 -16.31 -7.34 -12.16
CA SER A 540 -17.79 -7.36 -12.21
C SER A 540 -18.40 -6.55 -11.06
N GLU A 541 -17.87 -6.70 -9.84
CA GLU A 541 -18.27 -5.90 -8.68
C GLU A 541 -18.02 -4.41 -8.91
N TRP A 542 -16.83 -4.06 -9.40
CA TRP A 542 -16.45 -2.70 -9.73
C TRP A 542 -17.38 -2.07 -10.77
N ASP A 543 -17.59 -2.75 -11.89
CA ASP A 543 -18.44 -2.27 -12.98
C ASP A 543 -19.90 -2.08 -12.51
N ALA A 544 -20.36 -2.91 -11.56
CA ALA A 544 -21.69 -2.78 -10.98
C ALA A 544 -21.83 -1.56 -10.04
N ILE A 545 -20.77 -1.19 -9.30
CA ILE A 545 -20.82 -0.10 -8.32
C ILE A 545 -20.26 1.23 -8.83
N ALA A 546 -19.46 1.25 -9.90
CA ALA A 546 -18.72 2.42 -10.38
C ALA A 546 -19.61 3.67 -10.51
N GLY A 547 -20.78 3.54 -11.14
CA GLY A 547 -21.74 4.64 -11.28
C GLY A 547 -22.34 5.13 -9.95
N ALA A 548 -22.47 4.26 -8.94
CA ALA A 548 -22.94 4.64 -7.61
C ALA A 548 -21.85 5.32 -6.77
N LEU A 549 -20.57 4.98 -6.98
CA LEU A 549 -19.44 5.63 -6.33
C LEU A 549 -19.32 7.11 -6.71
N GLY A 550 -19.69 7.46 -7.95
CA GLY A 550 -19.84 8.84 -8.42
C GLY A 550 -20.79 9.71 -7.56
N GLY A 551 -21.81 9.10 -6.95
CA GLY A 551 -22.79 9.80 -6.13
C GLY A 551 -22.48 9.80 -4.63
N LEU A 552 -22.02 8.67 -4.08
CA LEU A 552 -21.91 8.47 -2.63
C LEU A 552 -20.61 9.02 -2.02
N GLY A 553 -19.49 8.90 -2.74
CA GLY A 553 -18.15 9.24 -2.22
C GLY A 553 -17.44 10.31 -3.04
N ALA A 554 -17.48 10.18 -4.36
CA ALA A 554 -16.86 11.12 -5.28
C ALA A 554 -17.36 12.56 -5.09
N GLY A 555 -18.62 12.74 -4.67
CA GLY A 555 -19.18 14.07 -4.38
C GLY A 555 -18.46 14.83 -3.27
N VAL A 556 -18.01 14.13 -2.20
CA VAL A 556 -17.24 14.76 -1.10
C VAL A 556 -15.85 15.12 -1.59
N ALA A 557 -15.15 14.19 -2.24
CA ALA A 557 -13.82 14.44 -2.80
C ALA A 557 -13.85 15.57 -3.85
N ALA A 558 -14.86 15.60 -4.73
CA ALA A 558 -15.04 16.61 -5.76
C ALA A 558 -15.39 17.99 -5.19
N ALA A 559 -16.13 18.05 -4.08
CA ALA A 559 -16.43 19.29 -3.38
C ALA A 559 -15.15 19.97 -2.87
N LEU A 560 -14.18 19.17 -2.41
CA LEU A 560 -12.88 19.64 -1.93
C LEU A 560 -11.79 19.71 -3.02
N GLY A 561 -12.05 19.18 -4.22
CA GLY A 561 -11.07 19.14 -5.32
C GLY A 561 -10.00 18.04 -5.16
N LEU A 562 -10.24 17.03 -4.34
CA LEU A 562 -9.30 15.95 -3.99
C LEU A 562 -9.25 14.84 -5.04
N GLY A 563 -9.24 15.19 -6.33
CA GLY A 563 -9.29 14.23 -7.44
C GLY A 563 -8.09 13.27 -7.48
N ALA A 564 -6.87 13.78 -7.23
CA ALA A 564 -5.66 12.97 -7.15
C ALA A 564 -5.74 11.94 -6.02
N ALA A 565 -6.05 12.39 -4.79
CA ALA A 565 -6.19 11.52 -3.64
C ALA A 565 -7.31 10.49 -3.83
N TRP A 566 -8.43 10.86 -4.49
CA TRP A 566 -9.48 9.91 -4.84
C TRP A 566 -8.99 8.82 -5.80
N ALA A 567 -8.22 9.19 -6.83
CA ALA A 567 -7.60 8.22 -7.74
C ALA A 567 -6.62 7.29 -7.00
N SER A 568 -5.75 7.83 -6.15
CA SER A 568 -4.83 7.05 -5.32
C SER A 568 -5.57 6.12 -4.35
N ALA A 569 -6.66 6.57 -3.72
CA ALA A 569 -7.48 5.75 -2.82
C ALA A 569 -8.12 4.56 -3.54
N ILE A 570 -8.57 4.74 -4.79
CA ILE A 570 -9.05 3.65 -5.64
C ILE A 570 -7.93 2.65 -5.91
N ALA A 571 -6.75 3.14 -6.32
CA ALA A 571 -5.59 2.30 -6.58
C ALA A 571 -5.22 1.46 -5.34
N ALA A 572 -5.12 2.10 -4.18
CA ALA A 572 -4.81 1.45 -2.90
C ALA A 572 -5.86 0.39 -2.51
N ALA A 573 -7.15 0.68 -2.66
CA ALA A 573 -8.23 -0.28 -2.34
C ALA A 573 -8.16 -1.53 -3.23
N VAL A 574 -7.86 -1.35 -4.53
CA VAL A 574 -7.67 -2.46 -5.48
C VAL A 574 -6.42 -3.26 -5.14
N THR A 575 -5.28 -2.60 -4.90
CA THR A 575 -4.01 -3.24 -4.51
C THR A 575 -4.19 -4.10 -3.26
N LEU A 576 -4.80 -3.53 -2.21
CA LEU A 576 -5.03 -4.26 -0.96
C LEU A 576 -5.94 -5.48 -1.17
N ALA A 577 -6.95 -5.37 -2.06
CA ALA A 577 -7.82 -6.49 -2.35
C ALA A 577 -7.08 -7.68 -2.97
N PHE A 578 -6.16 -7.42 -3.91
CA PHE A 578 -5.31 -8.46 -4.50
C PHE A 578 -4.33 -9.05 -3.47
N ASN A 579 -3.64 -8.21 -2.70
CA ASN A 579 -2.66 -8.67 -1.71
C ASN A 579 -3.32 -9.54 -0.63
N PHE A 580 -4.46 -9.10 -0.13
CA PHE A 580 -5.22 -9.88 0.86
C PHE A 580 -5.73 -11.21 0.28
N PHE A 581 -6.23 -11.19 -0.95
CA PHE A 581 -6.67 -12.41 -1.62
C PHE A 581 -5.52 -13.41 -1.75
N VAL A 582 -4.39 -13.03 -2.36
CA VAL A 582 -3.25 -13.93 -2.58
C VAL A 582 -2.68 -14.44 -1.26
N ALA A 583 -2.56 -13.58 -0.24
CA ALA A 583 -2.02 -13.94 1.07
C ALA A 583 -2.77 -15.09 1.78
N LEU A 584 -4.05 -15.31 1.46
CA LEU A 584 -4.91 -16.27 2.17
C LEU A 584 -4.97 -17.67 1.59
N TRP A 585 -4.51 -17.87 0.35
CA TRP A 585 -4.64 -19.18 -0.30
C TRP A 585 -3.43 -19.56 -1.14
N ALA A 586 -2.73 -18.59 -1.73
CA ALA A 586 -1.69 -18.88 -2.69
C ALA A 586 -0.36 -19.16 -1.97
N PRO A 587 0.37 -20.20 -2.39
CA PRO A 587 1.78 -20.37 -2.06
C PRO A 587 2.64 -19.43 -2.93
N ALA A 588 2.34 -18.13 -2.90
CA ALA A 588 3.03 -17.10 -3.68
C ALA A 588 3.39 -15.92 -2.78
N ASP A 589 4.62 -15.44 -2.87
CA ASP A 589 5.17 -14.45 -1.94
C ASP A 589 5.27 -13.09 -2.64
N LEU A 590 4.91 -12.02 -1.92
CA LEU A 590 4.83 -10.68 -2.49
C LEU A 590 6.25 -10.15 -2.75
N ILE A 591 6.52 -9.76 -4.00
CA ILE A 591 7.83 -9.22 -4.42
C ILE A 591 7.73 -7.83 -5.07
N ILE A 592 6.54 -7.45 -5.53
CA ILE A 592 6.26 -6.14 -6.13
C ILE A 592 4.91 -5.66 -5.60
N GLU A 593 4.87 -4.45 -5.07
CA GLU A 593 3.63 -3.76 -4.72
C GLU A 593 3.80 -2.26 -4.97
N ASP A 594 2.86 -1.71 -5.73
CA ASP A 594 2.82 -0.30 -6.06
C ASP A 594 1.39 0.14 -6.34
N PHE A 595 1.10 1.39 -6.02
CA PHE A 595 -0.12 2.04 -6.45
C PHE A 595 0.09 3.55 -6.57
N ASP A 596 -0.56 4.13 -7.57
CA ASP A 596 -0.42 5.55 -7.88
C ASP A 596 -1.73 6.11 -8.48
N GLY A 597 -1.92 7.42 -8.32
CA GLY A 597 -3.08 8.15 -8.81
C GLY A 597 -2.65 9.42 -9.51
N PHE A 598 -2.99 9.54 -10.79
CA PHE A 598 -2.58 10.67 -11.62
C PHE A 598 -3.76 11.57 -11.96
N THR A 599 -3.61 12.88 -11.81
CA THR A 599 -4.50 13.86 -12.46
C THR A 599 -4.10 14.07 -13.92
N THR A 600 -4.97 14.70 -14.71
CA THR A 600 -4.60 15.17 -16.06
C THR A 600 -3.44 16.16 -16.06
N LEU A 601 -3.29 16.96 -15.00
CA LEU A 601 -2.17 17.89 -14.86
C LEU A 601 -0.88 17.16 -14.53
N ASP A 602 -0.92 16.11 -13.71
CA ASP A 602 0.25 15.25 -13.44
C ASP A 602 0.72 14.62 -14.75
N LEU A 603 -0.18 13.99 -15.50
CA LEU A 603 0.13 13.41 -16.82
C LEU A 603 0.68 14.46 -17.80
N ALA A 604 0.12 15.68 -17.79
CA ALA A 604 0.61 16.79 -18.59
C ALA A 604 2.03 17.22 -18.18
N ASN A 605 2.30 17.30 -16.88
CA ASN A 605 3.60 17.67 -16.34
C ASN A 605 4.65 16.60 -16.60
N LEU A 606 4.32 15.32 -16.42
CA LEU A 606 5.19 14.19 -16.74
C LEU A 606 5.60 14.23 -18.22
N THR A 607 4.65 14.49 -19.13
CA THR A 607 4.89 14.47 -20.58
C THR A 607 5.32 15.82 -21.18
N SER A 608 5.45 16.87 -20.37
CA SER A 608 5.83 18.20 -20.84
C SER A 608 7.33 18.36 -21.04
N ALA A 609 7.70 18.94 -22.18
CA ALA A 609 9.07 19.34 -22.51
C ALA A 609 9.55 20.61 -21.77
N THR A 610 8.69 21.25 -20.98
CA THR A 610 9.00 22.48 -20.24
C THR A 610 8.92 22.29 -18.72
N SER A 611 8.51 21.12 -18.25
CA SER A 611 8.45 20.78 -16.84
C SER A 611 9.65 19.91 -16.47
N PRO A 612 10.30 20.13 -15.31
CA PRO A 612 11.40 19.27 -14.88
C PRO A 612 10.90 17.82 -14.69
N PRO A 613 11.80 16.81 -14.77
CA PRO A 613 11.43 15.48 -14.32
C PRO A 613 11.08 15.52 -12.82
N PRO A 614 10.19 14.63 -12.35
CA PRO A 614 9.98 14.44 -10.91
C PRO A 614 11.30 14.16 -10.18
N ALA A 615 11.33 14.39 -8.87
CA ALA A 615 12.44 13.91 -8.05
C ALA A 615 12.42 12.37 -7.97
N VAL A 616 13.51 11.79 -7.49
CA VAL A 616 13.50 10.38 -7.08
C VAL A 616 12.61 10.27 -5.84
N GLU A 617 11.71 9.30 -5.86
CA GLU A 617 10.81 9.00 -4.74
C GLU A 617 11.16 7.63 -4.16
N GLU A 618 11.15 7.53 -2.84
CA GLU A 618 11.45 6.31 -2.09
C GLU A 618 10.38 6.13 -1.00
N PHE A 619 9.76 4.96 -0.93
CA PHE A 619 8.79 4.62 0.11
C PHE A 619 8.70 3.11 0.33
N THR A 620 8.08 2.70 1.44
CA THR A 620 7.73 1.30 1.69
C THR A 620 6.22 1.13 1.50
N SER A 621 5.84 0.20 0.64
CA SER A 621 4.45 -0.17 0.38
C SER A 621 3.81 -0.86 1.59
N THR A 622 2.47 -1.01 1.57
CA THR A 622 1.71 -1.60 2.68
C THR A 622 2.12 -3.05 3.01
N GLY A 623 2.44 -3.83 1.99
CA GLY A 623 2.95 -5.20 2.06
C GLY A 623 4.43 -5.30 2.41
N GLY A 624 5.12 -4.18 2.61
CA GLY A 624 6.53 -4.16 3.06
C GLY A 624 7.56 -4.18 1.93
N ILE A 625 7.17 -3.92 0.68
CA ILE A 625 8.10 -3.79 -0.45
C ILE A 625 8.68 -2.39 -0.46
N GLU A 626 10.01 -2.28 -0.49
CA GLU A 626 10.69 -1.01 -0.70
C GLU A 626 10.61 -0.62 -2.18
N VAL A 627 10.12 0.59 -2.46
CA VAL A 627 9.88 1.10 -3.81
C VAL A 627 10.72 2.34 -4.04
N THR A 628 11.47 2.36 -5.14
CA THR A 628 12.18 3.55 -5.63
C THR A 628 11.69 3.90 -7.04
N ILE A 629 11.24 5.14 -7.25
CA ILE A 629 10.78 5.64 -8.55
C ILE A 629 11.79 6.65 -9.08
N GLU A 630 12.38 6.33 -10.23
CA GLU A 630 13.50 7.09 -10.80
C GLU A 630 13.20 7.56 -12.24
N PRO A 631 13.35 8.86 -12.55
CA PRO A 631 13.36 9.33 -13.93
C PRO A 631 14.49 8.69 -14.76
N VAL A 632 14.14 7.95 -15.81
CA VAL A 632 15.11 7.37 -16.76
C VAL A 632 15.41 8.35 -17.88
N SER A 633 14.37 8.95 -18.46
CA SER A 633 14.51 9.95 -19.50
C SER A 633 13.26 10.80 -19.62
N LYS A 634 13.43 12.10 -19.86
CA LYS A 634 12.33 13.01 -20.15
C LYS A 634 12.64 13.85 -21.38
N ASN A 635 11.79 13.73 -22.39
CA ASN A 635 11.77 14.56 -23.59
C ASN A 635 10.31 14.94 -23.92
N VAL A 636 9.82 14.66 -25.13
CA VAL A 636 8.38 14.69 -25.44
C VAL A 636 7.61 13.48 -24.89
N GLN A 637 8.34 12.50 -24.38
CA GLN A 637 7.87 11.32 -23.65
C GLN A 637 8.62 11.27 -22.31
N TYR A 638 8.01 10.67 -21.30
CA TYR A 638 8.64 10.44 -20.02
C TYR A 638 8.75 8.95 -19.76
N ARG A 639 9.92 8.52 -19.28
CA ARG A 639 10.21 7.14 -18.89
C ARG A 639 10.74 7.17 -17.47
N GLU A 640 10.23 6.29 -16.65
CA GLU A 640 10.68 6.07 -15.29
C GLU A 640 10.95 4.59 -15.06
N MET A 641 11.81 4.32 -14.10
CA MET A 641 12.07 3.00 -13.56
C MET A 641 11.44 2.95 -12.18
N ARG A 642 10.66 1.89 -11.92
CA ARG A 642 10.19 1.55 -10.59
C ARG A 642 10.95 0.32 -10.13
N ASP A 643 11.77 0.50 -9.11
CA ASP A 643 12.64 -0.51 -8.52
C ASP A 643 12.00 -1.01 -7.22
N TYR A 644 11.84 -2.32 -7.11
CA TYR A 644 11.15 -3.01 -6.03
C TYR A 644 12.13 -3.93 -5.34
N HIS A 645 12.27 -3.79 -4.03
CA HIS A 645 13.10 -4.65 -3.20
C HIS A 645 12.24 -5.32 -2.13
N SER A 646 12.22 -6.66 -2.14
CA SER A 646 11.54 -7.49 -1.15
C SER A 646 12.57 -8.06 -0.19
N GLU A 647 12.66 -7.51 1.03
CA GLU A 647 13.57 -8.04 2.05
C GLU A 647 13.25 -9.49 2.43
N ALA A 648 11.97 -9.86 2.38
CA ALA A 648 11.52 -11.17 2.83
C ALA A 648 11.92 -12.30 1.87
N GLU A 649 12.04 -11.98 0.58
CA GLU A 649 12.48 -12.91 -0.46
C GLU A 649 13.90 -12.59 -0.99
N ASP A 650 14.59 -11.60 -0.38
CA ASP A 650 15.88 -11.03 -0.79
C ASP A 650 16.00 -10.84 -2.32
N SER A 651 14.97 -10.21 -2.92
CA SER A 651 14.86 -10.05 -4.37
C SER A 651 14.70 -8.61 -4.81
N ARG A 652 15.10 -8.34 -6.05
CA ARG A 652 15.02 -7.00 -6.64
C ARG A 652 14.55 -7.05 -8.09
N TYR A 653 13.46 -6.34 -8.37
CA TYR A 653 12.81 -6.27 -9.67
C TYR A 653 12.63 -4.82 -10.12
N GLN A 654 12.78 -4.55 -11.42
CA GLN A 654 12.67 -3.20 -11.98
C GLN A 654 11.70 -3.16 -13.15
N ILE A 655 10.67 -2.32 -13.08
CA ILE A 655 9.72 -2.12 -14.18
C ILE A 655 9.96 -0.76 -14.82
N ILE A 656 10.14 -0.74 -16.14
CA ILE A 656 10.20 0.51 -16.92
C ILE A 656 8.81 0.88 -17.42
N LEU A 657 8.32 2.05 -17.00
CA LEU A 657 7.08 2.64 -17.45
C LEU A 657 7.35 3.82 -18.39
N ARG A 658 6.44 4.03 -19.35
CA ARG A 658 6.47 5.12 -20.30
C ARG A 658 5.15 5.86 -20.37
N TYR A 659 5.24 7.18 -20.29
CA TYR A 659 4.14 8.12 -20.38
C TYR A 659 4.27 8.93 -21.68
N ASN A 660 3.21 8.94 -22.47
CA ASN A 660 3.16 9.60 -23.76
C ASN A 660 2.02 10.63 -23.81
N ARG A 661 2.22 11.69 -24.59
CA ARG A 661 1.18 12.63 -25.02
C ARG A 661 1.07 12.66 -26.54
N PHE A 662 -0.15 12.74 -27.06
CA PHE A 662 -0.46 12.75 -28.50
C PHE A 662 -1.37 13.90 -28.92
#